data_AF-A0A1E2WYF2-F1
#
_entry.id   AF-A0A1E2WYF2-F1
#
_cell.length_a   1.000
_cell.length_b   1.000
_cell.length_c   1.000
_cell.angle_alpha   90.00
_cell.angle_beta   90.00
_cell.angle_gamma   90.00
#
_symmetry.space_group_name_H-M   'P 1'
#
loop_
_entity.id
_entity.type
_entity.pdbx_description
1 polymer ?
#
loop_
_entity_poly.entity_id
_entity_poly.type
_entity_poly.pdbx_seq_one_letter_code
_entity_poly.pdbx_strand_id
1 'polypeptide(L)'
;MKIANASDSFGSIFLNSNASLNLTNSTVSGSTGSVGGIFNRGSLSLTNTTVSDNRGSSLGGGIFNTGNLSLINSSISNNIASIKYDPAYGGGIFNTGNLSITGSTFSNNIAIASGLERGGPNPLPSYGGSIYNSGTVNLNYSTISDSTAESGGGIYNSGIFNLSNSTISGNRGYIDGGGISNSGSLTLANSTITNNNAQDFYVRNADGGGIFNDSDGTVIAGNTIIAGNFNKNLYDSSESSILKPDVSGNFTDVGNNLIGDNTGSTGFTTNSIVGNSVNPIDSKLGPLENNGGVTLTNAPLVGSPAINAGNNALIPVGVTTDQRGAGFDRISGSKVDIGAYEVQTFAGDGGQNKFVIGLNEGTQIITNFGGVGKGTNPTNAVIAEADTLKFEGTGLTARNLLLTQNSSNLLVSFENLANSPNVILQNFDLEKLDNLRKSTGASVDLGNILFDGQTSIEDSFDVFDANSTQSTVFGKNRVTFLNDLNNNVNGLDNSNDVISSQGGNDRIDGKSGNDLLRGGAGDDTLIGGSGNDILIGGAGNDILTGSSGNDQFVYQALSDIGDTITDFNQSEDQLDLSDLFRSLDDSGIPGINQYLQFVQSGTSTQVQIDPDGFGGIESFNTFVTLNNFTATNLVVGTNVFV
;
A
#
# COMPACT_ATOMS: atom_id res chain seq x y z
N MET A 1 10.93 -23.46 -15.34
CA MET A 1 10.90 -22.03 -15.70
C MET A 1 11.88 -21.85 -16.84
N LYS A 2 11.47 -21.20 -17.92
CA LYS A 2 12.38 -20.85 -19.01
C LYS A 2 12.33 -19.32 -19.16
N ILE A 3 13.48 -18.69 -19.00
CA ILE A 3 13.69 -17.29 -19.38
C ILE A 3 14.41 -17.36 -20.73
N ALA A 4 13.79 -16.78 -21.75
CA ALA A 4 14.25 -16.89 -23.13
C ALA A 4 14.49 -15.51 -23.73
N ASN A 5 15.17 -15.48 -24.88
CA ASN A 5 15.31 -14.26 -25.65
C ASN A 5 13.94 -13.78 -26.13
N ALA A 6 13.82 -12.48 -26.40
CA ALA A 6 12.60 -11.77 -26.81
C ALA A 6 11.93 -12.28 -28.11
N SER A 7 12.41 -13.35 -28.74
CA SER A 7 11.87 -13.94 -29.96
C SER A 7 11.41 -15.41 -29.78
N ASP A 8 11.31 -15.89 -28.54
CA ASP A 8 10.82 -17.24 -28.25
C ASP A 8 9.31 -17.35 -28.53
N SER A 9 8.89 -18.50 -29.04
CA SER A 9 7.48 -18.76 -29.35
C SER A 9 6.56 -18.61 -28.14
N PHE A 10 7.06 -18.84 -26.92
CA PHE A 10 6.28 -18.76 -25.68
C PHE A 10 6.51 -17.47 -24.88
N GLY A 11 7.08 -16.44 -25.51
CA GLY A 11 7.44 -15.19 -24.85
C GLY A 11 8.76 -15.27 -24.07
N SER A 12 9.18 -14.14 -23.50
CA SER A 12 10.43 -14.03 -22.74
C SER A 12 10.41 -14.80 -21.42
N ILE A 13 9.21 -15.07 -20.87
CA ILE A 13 9.04 -15.86 -19.63
C ILE A 13 8.02 -16.96 -19.86
N PHE A 14 8.43 -18.21 -19.63
CA PHE A 14 7.54 -19.38 -19.63
C PHE A 14 7.55 -20.08 -18.25
N LEU A 15 6.38 -20.13 -17.62
CA LEU A 15 6.13 -20.76 -16.33
C LEU A 15 5.33 -22.06 -16.49
N ASN A 16 5.91 -23.16 -16.02
CA ASN A 16 5.27 -24.48 -15.99
C ASN A 16 4.17 -24.54 -14.90
N SER A 17 3.27 -25.52 -15.02
CA SER A 17 2.10 -25.71 -14.14
C SER A 17 2.40 -25.83 -12.64
N ASN A 18 3.59 -26.30 -12.33
CA ASN A 18 4.07 -26.63 -10.98
C ASN A 18 5.19 -25.68 -10.53
N ALA A 19 5.30 -24.53 -11.17
CA ALA A 19 6.26 -23.49 -10.82
C ALA A 19 5.56 -22.22 -10.32
N SER A 20 6.24 -21.50 -9.44
CA SER A 20 5.82 -20.18 -8.96
C SER A 20 6.87 -19.14 -9.29
N LEU A 21 6.45 -17.91 -9.58
CA LEU A 21 7.33 -16.78 -9.86
C LEU A 21 6.71 -15.49 -9.30
N ASN A 22 7.51 -14.72 -8.58
CA ASN A 22 7.14 -13.38 -8.12
C ASN A 22 8.07 -12.36 -8.78
N LEU A 23 7.50 -11.38 -9.47
CA LEU A 23 8.22 -10.25 -10.04
C LEU A 23 7.79 -8.99 -9.30
N THR A 24 8.78 -8.27 -8.76
CA THR A 24 8.58 -7.01 -8.04
C THR A 24 9.43 -5.93 -8.69
N ASN A 25 8.88 -4.73 -8.92
CA ASN A 25 9.60 -3.60 -9.52
C ASN A 25 10.32 -3.98 -10.83
N SER A 26 9.65 -4.78 -11.66
CA SER A 26 10.24 -5.41 -12.84
C SER A 26 9.62 -4.88 -14.13
N THR A 27 10.30 -5.08 -15.26
CA THR A 27 9.77 -4.77 -16.59
C THR A 27 9.93 -5.97 -17.52
N VAL A 28 8.85 -6.35 -18.21
CA VAL A 28 8.84 -7.36 -19.28
C VAL A 28 8.36 -6.69 -20.56
N SER A 29 9.28 -6.41 -21.49
CA SER A 29 8.94 -5.65 -22.69
C SER A 29 9.63 -6.08 -23.97
N GLY A 30 9.11 -5.60 -25.10
CA GLY A 30 9.70 -5.76 -26.43
C GLY A 30 9.74 -7.20 -26.93
N SER A 31 9.01 -8.11 -26.29
CA SER A 31 9.02 -9.53 -26.64
C SER A 31 8.05 -9.80 -27.81
N THR A 32 8.46 -10.68 -28.71
CA THR A 32 7.73 -11.05 -29.93
C THR A 32 7.65 -12.58 -29.99
N GLY A 33 6.46 -13.13 -30.18
CA GLY A 33 6.26 -14.57 -30.11
C GLY A 33 4.84 -14.99 -30.46
N SER A 34 4.53 -16.27 -30.24
CA SER A 34 3.12 -16.71 -30.31
C SER A 34 2.32 -16.16 -29.13
N VAL A 35 2.98 -16.13 -27.97
CA VAL A 35 2.63 -15.29 -26.81
C VAL A 35 3.66 -14.17 -26.76
N GLY A 36 3.23 -12.92 -26.50
CA GLY A 36 4.15 -11.79 -26.59
C GLY A 36 5.16 -11.74 -25.45
N GLY A 37 4.74 -11.52 -24.21
CA GLY A 37 5.64 -11.37 -23.06
C GLY A 37 5.77 -12.63 -22.20
N ILE A 38 4.67 -13.01 -21.53
CA ILE A 38 4.70 -14.04 -20.48
C ILE A 38 3.69 -15.14 -20.76
N PHE A 39 4.13 -16.39 -20.72
CA PHE A 39 3.26 -17.56 -20.74
C PHE A 39 3.22 -18.19 -19.35
N ASN A 40 2.07 -18.07 -18.68
CA ASN A 40 1.83 -18.62 -17.35
C ASN A 40 0.93 -19.86 -17.36
N ARG A 41 1.45 -20.98 -16.83
CA ARG A 41 0.65 -22.17 -16.46
C ARG A 41 0.64 -22.43 -14.94
N GLY A 42 1.52 -21.78 -14.19
CA GLY A 42 1.77 -21.99 -12.77
C GLY A 42 1.17 -20.88 -11.91
N SER A 43 1.90 -20.42 -10.90
CA SER A 43 1.49 -19.28 -10.05
C SER A 43 2.42 -18.08 -10.27
N LEU A 44 1.89 -16.99 -10.81
CA LEU A 44 2.64 -15.78 -11.14
C LEU A 44 2.10 -14.59 -10.34
N SER A 45 2.96 -13.89 -9.61
CA SER A 45 2.64 -12.62 -8.95
C SER A 45 3.46 -11.50 -9.56
N LEU A 46 2.80 -10.42 -9.97
CA LEU A 46 3.39 -9.21 -10.52
C LEU A 46 3.05 -8.05 -9.58
N THR A 47 4.06 -7.47 -8.94
CA THR A 47 3.91 -6.32 -8.04
C THR A 47 4.74 -5.16 -8.56
N ASN A 48 4.16 -3.97 -8.71
CA ASN A 48 4.85 -2.80 -9.29
C ASN A 48 5.59 -3.14 -10.60
N THR A 49 5.01 -4.01 -11.42
CA THR A 49 5.67 -4.56 -12.61
C THR A 49 5.02 -4.01 -13.86
N THR A 50 5.85 -3.67 -14.85
CA THR A 50 5.39 -3.20 -16.16
C THR A 50 5.53 -4.33 -17.19
N VAL A 51 4.45 -4.68 -17.88
CA VAL A 51 4.49 -5.54 -19.07
C VAL A 51 4.07 -4.70 -20.27
N SER A 52 5.03 -4.32 -21.10
CA SER A 52 4.76 -3.34 -22.17
C SER A 52 5.38 -3.67 -23.51
N ASP A 53 4.81 -3.12 -24.59
CA ASP A 53 5.38 -3.16 -25.93
C ASP A 53 5.68 -4.58 -26.45
N ASN A 54 4.95 -5.57 -25.94
CA ASN A 54 5.08 -6.96 -26.38
C ASN A 54 4.10 -7.26 -27.52
N ARG A 55 4.46 -8.21 -28.39
CA ARG A 55 3.69 -8.60 -29.54
C ARG A 55 3.50 -10.11 -29.62
N GLY A 56 2.29 -10.56 -29.33
CA GLY A 56 1.84 -11.94 -29.52
C GLY A 56 1.19 -12.13 -30.88
N SER A 57 1.25 -13.35 -31.43
CA SER A 57 0.62 -13.65 -32.71
C SER A 57 -0.90 -13.76 -32.56
N SER A 58 -1.44 -14.56 -31.63
CA SER A 58 -2.91 -14.69 -31.47
C SER A 58 -3.39 -14.68 -30.03
N LEU A 59 -2.53 -15.02 -29.06
CA LEU A 59 -2.93 -15.36 -27.71
C LEU A 59 -2.14 -14.53 -26.70
N GLY A 60 -2.71 -13.43 -26.22
CA GLY A 60 -2.07 -12.60 -25.20
C GLY A 60 -0.89 -11.80 -25.78
N GLY A 61 -1.13 -10.53 -26.12
CA GLY A 61 -0.04 -9.65 -26.58
C GLY A 61 0.98 -9.40 -25.47
N GLY A 62 0.53 -9.24 -24.22
CA GLY A 62 1.41 -9.15 -23.05
C GLY A 62 1.55 -10.50 -22.34
N ILE A 63 0.43 -11.06 -21.86
CA ILE A 63 0.42 -12.25 -21.01
C ILE A 63 -0.61 -13.27 -21.50
N PHE A 64 -0.20 -14.53 -21.58
CA PHE A 64 -1.08 -15.68 -21.71
C PHE A 64 -1.17 -16.42 -20.38
N ASN A 65 -2.35 -16.46 -19.76
CA ASN A 65 -2.58 -17.08 -18.47
C ASN A 65 -3.53 -18.29 -18.57
N THR A 66 -3.05 -19.44 -18.12
CA THR A 66 -3.82 -20.67 -17.85
C THR A 66 -3.72 -21.13 -16.39
N GLY A 67 -2.88 -20.48 -15.59
CA GLY A 67 -2.65 -20.79 -14.17
C GLY A 67 -3.28 -19.73 -13.26
N ASN A 68 -2.60 -19.42 -12.15
CA ASN A 68 -2.97 -18.34 -11.24
C ASN A 68 -2.07 -17.12 -11.52
N LEU A 69 -2.68 -15.97 -11.75
CA LEU A 69 -1.99 -14.70 -12.00
C LEU A 69 -2.52 -13.63 -11.06
N SER A 70 -1.62 -12.96 -10.33
CA SER A 70 -1.90 -11.79 -9.50
C SER A 70 -1.17 -10.57 -10.04
N LEU A 71 -1.88 -9.46 -10.21
CA LEU A 71 -1.33 -8.14 -10.54
C LEU A 71 -1.67 -7.18 -9.41
N ILE A 72 -0.64 -6.56 -8.84
CA ILE A 72 -0.74 -5.57 -7.78
C ILE A 72 0.06 -4.34 -8.23
N ASN A 73 -0.58 -3.18 -8.30
CA ASN A 73 0.06 -1.90 -8.64
C ASN A 73 0.90 -1.97 -9.93
N SER A 74 0.46 -2.78 -10.89
CA SER A 74 1.23 -3.11 -12.09
C SER A 74 0.64 -2.46 -13.34
N SER A 75 1.45 -2.31 -14.38
CA SER A 75 1.04 -1.68 -15.64
C SER A 75 1.15 -2.66 -16.80
N ILE A 76 0.07 -2.83 -17.56
CA ILE A 76 0.03 -3.63 -18.79
C ILE A 76 -0.31 -2.69 -19.94
N SER A 77 0.69 -2.31 -20.74
CA SER A 77 0.50 -1.22 -21.71
C SER A 77 1.13 -1.46 -23.08
N ASN A 78 0.53 -0.89 -24.13
CA ASN A 78 1.06 -0.95 -25.50
C ASN A 78 1.31 -2.37 -26.05
N ASN A 79 0.66 -3.39 -25.49
CA ASN A 79 0.83 -4.76 -25.95
C ASN A 79 -0.10 -5.07 -27.13
N ILE A 80 0.36 -5.88 -28.07
CA ILE A 80 -0.35 -6.16 -29.32
C ILE A 80 -0.52 -7.67 -29.52
N ALA A 81 -1.76 -8.14 -29.62
CA ALA A 81 -2.09 -9.46 -30.17
C ALA A 81 -2.46 -9.29 -31.65
N SER A 82 -1.64 -9.79 -32.57
CA SER A 82 -1.94 -9.70 -34.00
C SER A 82 -1.26 -10.76 -34.86
N ILE A 83 -2.06 -11.48 -35.63
CA ILE A 83 -1.63 -12.46 -36.62
C ILE A 83 -2.43 -12.27 -37.91
N LYS A 84 -1.82 -12.72 -39.00
CA LYS A 84 -2.41 -12.73 -40.32
C LYS A 84 -3.28 -13.98 -40.45
N TYR A 85 -4.56 -13.80 -40.76
CA TYR A 85 -5.51 -14.88 -41.03
C TYR A 85 -5.95 -15.77 -39.85
N ASP A 86 -5.74 -15.36 -38.60
CA ASP A 86 -6.34 -16.00 -37.42
C ASP A 86 -6.96 -14.94 -36.47
N PRO A 87 -7.92 -15.33 -35.62
CA PRO A 87 -8.45 -14.46 -34.57
C PRO A 87 -7.38 -14.01 -33.57
N ALA A 88 -7.57 -12.83 -33.01
CA ALA A 88 -6.67 -12.26 -31.98
C ALA A 88 -7.40 -12.10 -30.65
N TYR A 89 -6.75 -12.46 -29.55
CA TYR A 89 -7.36 -12.49 -28.24
C TYR A 89 -6.45 -11.85 -27.19
N GLY A 90 -6.97 -10.85 -26.47
CA GLY A 90 -6.30 -10.25 -25.32
C GLY A 90 -5.02 -9.52 -25.71
N GLY A 91 -5.12 -8.28 -26.18
CA GLY A 91 -3.93 -7.48 -26.50
C GLY A 91 -3.01 -7.33 -25.28
N GLY A 92 -3.58 -7.08 -24.10
CA GLY A 92 -2.88 -7.15 -22.82
C GLY A 92 -2.76 -8.59 -22.31
N ILE A 93 -3.88 -9.17 -21.89
CA ILE A 93 -3.94 -10.49 -21.25
C ILE A 93 -4.98 -11.39 -21.92
N PHE A 94 -4.56 -12.62 -22.22
CA PHE A 94 -5.44 -13.74 -22.52
C PHE A 94 -5.58 -14.63 -21.28
N ASN A 95 -6.77 -14.72 -20.69
CA ASN A 95 -7.02 -15.49 -19.48
C ASN A 95 -7.97 -16.68 -19.70
N THR A 96 -7.50 -17.86 -19.30
CA THR A 96 -8.29 -19.10 -19.15
C THR A 96 -8.22 -19.67 -17.73
N GLY A 97 -7.34 -19.12 -16.88
CA GLY A 97 -7.15 -19.52 -15.49
C GLY A 97 -7.77 -18.53 -14.51
N ASN A 98 -7.10 -18.32 -13.38
CA ASN A 98 -7.49 -17.34 -12.36
C ASN A 98 -6.63 -16.08 -12.48
N LEU A 99 -7.28 -14.92 -12.48
CA LEU A 99 -6.64 -13.62 -12.59
C LEU A 99 -7.18 -12.68 -11.49
N SER A 100 -6.30 -12.23 -10.61
CA SER A 100 -6.58 -11.21 -9.59
C SER A 100 -5.85 -9.92 -9.95
N ILE A 101 -6.54 -8.79 -9.98
CA ILE A 101 -6.00 -7.49 -10.37
C ILE A 101 -6.38 -6.47 -9.30
N THR A 102 -5.40 -5.75 -8.77
CA THR A 102 -5.59 -4.69 -7.77
C THR A 102 -4.65 -3.52 -8.03
N GLY A 103 -5.15 -2.28 -7.98
CA GLY A 103 -4.31 -1.08 -8.12
C GLY A 103 -3.64 -0.93 -9.48
N SER A 104 -4.07 -1.66 -10.52
CA SER A 104 -3.30 -1.84 -11.74
C SER A 104 -3.91 -1.10 -12.94
N THR A 105 -3.06 -0.78 -13.91
CA THR A 105 -3.47 -0.04 -15.11
C THR A 105 -3.27 -0.87 -16.37
N PHE A 106 -4.24 -0.79 -17.27
CA PHE A 106 -4.18 -1.38 -18.59
C PHE A 106 -4.44 -0.28 -19.59
N SER A 107 -3.48 0.01 -20.48
CA SER A 107 -3.63 1.12 -21.42
C SER A 107 -3.07 0.82 -22.81
N ASN A 108 -3.73 1.32 -23.85
CA ASN A 108 -3.24 1.24 -25.23
C ASN A 108 -2.95 -0.19 -25.72
N ASN A 109 -3.62 -1.20 -25.17
CA ASN A 109 -3.45 -2.58 -25.62
C ASN A 109 -4.35 -2.87 -26.82
N ILE A 110 -3.87 -3.68 -27.75
CA ILE A 110 -4.52 -3.86 -29.06
C ILE A 110 -4.64 -5.36 -29.38
N ALA A 111 -5.86 -5.82 -29.65
CA ALA A 111 -6.11 -7.12 -30.28
C ALA A 111 -6.68 -6.86 -31.68
N ILE A 112 -5.92 -7.20 -32.73
CA ILE A 112 -6.34 -6.99 -34.13
C ILE A 112 -5.94 -8.18 -34.99
N ALA A 113 -6.92 -8.79 -35.64
CA ALA A 113 -6.66 -9.75 -36.71
C ALA A 113 -6.36 -9.00 -38.03
N SER A 114 -5.18 -9.22 -38.61
CA SER A 114 -4.78 -8.57 -39.86
C SER A 114 -5.01 -9.50 -41.05
N GLY A 115 -6.26 -9.64 -41.49
CA GLY A 115 -6.54 -10.45 -42.68
C GLY A 115 -7.96 -10.26 -43.20
N LEU A 116 -8.07 -9.80 -44.45
CA LEU A 116 -9.26 -10.06 -45.26
C LEU A 116 -9.37 -11.58 -45.41
N GLU A 117 -10.50 -12.18 -45.04
CA GLU A 117 -10.79 -13.55 -45.45
C GLU A 117 -10.51 -13.68 -46.96
N ARG A 118 -9.90 -14.80 -47.40
CA ARG A 118 -9.76 -15.09 -48.84
C ARG A 118 -11.17 -15.18 -49.46
N GLY A 119 -11.69 -14.05 -49.95
CA GLY A 119 -12.96 -13.93 -50.68
C GLY A 119 -14.14 -13.29 -49.93
N GLY A 120 -13.97 -12.74 -48.72
CA GLY A 120 -15.04 -12.10 -47.95
C GLY A 120 -14.70 -10.65 -47.54
N PRO A 121 -15.70 -9.76 -47.34
CA PRO A 121 -15.47 -8.37 -46.92
C PRO A 121 -15.13 -8.20 -45.44
N ASN A 122 -15.12 -9.27 -44.62
CA ASN A 122 -14.96 -9.17 -43.17
C ASN A 122 -13.53 -9.49 -42.70
N PRO A 123 -12.93 -8.68 -41.81
CA PRO A 123 -11.76 -9.07 -41.04
C PRO A 123 -12.13 -10.22 -40.08
N LEU A 124 -11.15 -11.06 -39.73
CA LEU A 124 -11.34 -12.11 -38.74
C LEU A 124 -11.57 -11.52 -37.34
N PRO A 125 -12.28 -12.26 -36.45
CA PRO A 125 -12.70 -11.70 -35.18
C PRO A 125 -11.53 -11.40 -34.23
N SER A 126 -11.62 -10.29 -33.49
CA SER A 126 -10.69 -9.98 -32.39
C SER A 126 -11.39 -9.57 -31.10
N TYR A 127 -10.87 -10.03 -29.96
CA TYR A 127 -11.59 -9.99 -28.69
C TYR A 127 -10.71 -9.47 -27.55
N GLY A 128 -11.22 -8.47 -26.81
CA GLY A 128 -10.58 -7.98 -25.59
C GLY A 128 -9.28 -7.25 -25.87
N GLY A 129 -9.32 -5.93 -26.08
CA GLY A 129 -8.10 -5.16 -26.37
C GLY A 129 -7.13 -5.21 -25.20
N SER A 130 -7.63 -5.05 -23.97
CA SER A 130 -6.85 -5.25 -22.76
C SER A 130 -6.98 -6.67 -22.21
N ILE A 131 -8.20 -7.17 -22.00
CA ILE A 131 -8.41 -8.47 -21.37
C ILE A 131 -9.38 -9.31 -22.21
N TYR A 132 -8.94 -10.49 -22.60
CA TYR A 132 -9.83 -11.58 -22.99
C TYR A 132 -9.94 -12.55 -21.82
N ASN A 133 -11.17 -12.84 -21.37
CA ASN A 133 -11.43 -13.78 -20.29
C ASN A 133 -12.32 -14.93 -20.72
N SER A 134 -11.88 -16.15 -20.40
CA SER A 134 -12.66 -17.40 -20.43
C SER A 134 -12.51 -18.22 -19.13
N GLY A 135 -11.77 -17.69 -18.16
CA GLY A 135 -11.61 -18.23 -16.81
C GLY A 135 -12.29 -17.33 -15.78
N THR A 136 -11.61 -17.08 -14.67
CA THR A 136 -12.10 -16.18 -13.60
C THR A 136 -11.21 -14.94 -13.48
N VAL A 137 -11.83 -13.77 -13.44
CA VAL A 137 -11.17 -12.48 -13.19
C VAL A 137 -11.83 -11.76 -12.02
N ASN A 138 -11.01 -11.28 -11.09
CA ASN A 138 -11.40 -10.30 -10.08
C ASN A 138 -10.57 -9.04 -10.31
N LEU A 139 -11.22 -7.94 -10.71
CA LEU A 139 -10.57 -6.66 -11.01
C LEU A 139 -11.10 -5.60 -10.06
N ASN A 140 -10.19 -5.06 -9.24
CA ASN A 140 -10.50 -4.11 -8.19
C ASN A 140 -9.54 -2.92 -8.23
N TYR A 141 -10.01 -1.71 -7.89
CA TYR A 141 -9.16 -0.51 -7.82
C TYR A 141 -8.24 -0.33 -9.04
N SER A 142 -8.76 -0.57 -10.25
CA SER A 142 -7.92 -0.63 -11.44
C SER A 142 -8.54 0.15 -12.61
N THR A 143 -7.71 0.51 -13.59
CA THR A 143 -8.14 1.26 -14.77
C THR A 143 -7.85 0.47 -16.04
N ILE A 144 -8.84 0.37 -16.92
CA ILE A 144 -8.64 -0.08 -18.30
C ILE A 144 -8.99 1.05 -19.25
N SER A 145 -8.00 1.55 -19.99
CA SER A 145 -8.21 2.64 -20.92
C SER A 145 -7.60 2.44 -22.31
N ASP A 146 -8.14 3.19 -23.26
CA ASP A 146 -7.57 3.44 -24.59
C ASP A 146 -7.18 2.17 -25.37
N SER A 147 -7.82 1.04 -25.04
CA SER A 147 -7.53 -0.26 -25.65
C SER A 147 -8.46 -0.52 -26.82
N THR A 148 -8.01 -1.35 -27.77
CA THR A 148 -8.75 -1.58 -29.02
C THR A 148 -8.89 -3.07 -29.34
N ALA A 149 -10.10 -3.48 -29.69
CA ALA A 149 -10.41 -4.78 -30.28
C ALA A 149 -11.67 -4.68 -31.16
N GLU A 150 -12.05 -5.74 -31.86
CA GLU A 150 -13.31 -5.76 -32.59
C GLU A 150 -14.52 -5.90 -31.66
N SER A 151 -14.48 -6.82 -30.71
CA SER A 151 -15.48 -6.95 -29.65
C SER A 151 -14.84 -6.82 -28.27
N GLY A 152 -15.44 -6.01 -27.40
CA GLY A 152 -14.86 -5.76 -26.08
C GLY A 152 -13.58 -4.94 -26.19
N GLY A 153 -13.69 -3.68 -26.60
CA GLY A 153 -12.52 -2.83 -26.84
C GLY A 153 -11.55 -2.81 -25.66
N GLY A 154 -12.07 -2.76 -24.45
CA GLY A 154 -11.32 -3.02 -23.22
C GLY A 154 -11.33 -4.50 -22.84
N ILE A 155 -12.53 -5.04 -22.57
CA ILE A 155 -12.73 -6.37 -22.01
C ILE A 155 -13.66 -7.20 -22.90
N TYR A 156 -13.26 -8.42 -23.20
CA TYR A 156 -14.17 -9.47 -23.66
C TYR A 156 -14.27 -10.56 -22.60
N ASN A 157 -15.49 -10.87 -22.13
CA ASN A 157 -15.74 -11.86 -21.10
C ASN A 157 -16.65 -12.99 -21.57
N SER A 158 -16.14 -14.22 -21.54
CA SER A 158 -16.90 -15.47 -21.73
C SER A 158 -16.88 -16.37 -20.48
N GLY A 159 -16.19 -15.94 -19.42
CA GLY A 159 -16.07 -16.65 -18.15
C GLY A 159 -16.75 -15.90 -17.00
N ILE A 160 -16.12 -15.90 -15.82
CA ILE A 160 -16.56 -15.12 -14.65
C ILE A 160 -15.71 -13.87 -14.53
N PHE A 161 -16.33 -12.70 -14.49
CA PHE A 161 -15.66 -11.42 -14.32
C PHE A 161 -16.33 -10.60 -13.22
N ASN A 162 -15.60 -10.30 -12.16
CA ASN A 162 -16.04 -9.39 -11.11
C ASN A 162 -15.26 -8.08 -11.24
N LEU A 163 -15.97 -6.98 -11.46
CA LEU A 163 -15.43 -5.65 -11.63
C LEU A 163 -15.92 -4.76 -10.49
N SER A 164 -15.00 -4.26 -9.66
CA SER A 164 -15.33 -3.37 -8.56
C SER A 164 -14.42 -2.16 -8.46
N ASN A 165 -14.95 -1.01 -8.04
CA ASN A 165 -14.13 0.17 -7.67
C ASN A 165 -13.15 0.60 -8.77
N SER A 166 -13.56 0.46 -10.02
CA SER A 166 -12.65 0.50 -11.19
C SER A 166 -13.24 1.29 -12.34
N THR A 167 -12.36 1.79 -13.21
CA THR A 167 -12.71 2.65 -14.34
C THR A 167 -12.42 1.95 -15.67
N ILE A 168 -13.40 1.90 -16.56
CA ILE A 168 -13.24 1.44 -17.95
C ILE A 168 -13.56 2.61 -18.87
N SER A 169 -12.54 3.19 -19.53
CA SER A 169 -12.72 4.45 -20.25
C SER A 169 -11.92 4.58 -21.54
N GLY A 170 -12.47 5.25 -22.57
CA GLY A 170 -11.72 5.53 -23.81
C GLY A 170 -11.46 4.32 -24.71
N ASN A 171 -11.97 3.14 -24.36
CA ASN A 171 -11.71 1.93 -25.14
C ASN A 171 -12.53 1.90 -26.44
N ARG A 172 -12.05 1.19 -27.46
CA ARG A 172 -12.66 1.12 -28.79
C ARG A 172 -12.94 -0.32 -29.22
N GLY A 173 -14.22 -0.62 -29.42
CA GLY A 173 -14.72 -1.81 -30.11
C GLY A 173 -15.05 -1.47 -31.57
N TYR A 174 -14.86 -2.39 -32.52
CA TYR A 174 -15.30 -2.21 -33.91
C TYR A 174 -16.68 -2.81 -34.22
N ILE A 175 -17.27 -3.55 -33.29
CA ILE A 175 -18.64 -4.05 -33.37
C ILE A 175 -19.33 -3.83 -32.04
N ASP A 176 -19.08 -4.70 -31.05
CA ASP A 176 -19.89 -4.76 -29.84
C ASP A 176 -19.06 -4.45 -28.60
N GLY A 177 -19.65 -3.71 -27.66
CA GLY A 177 -19.04 -3.50 -26.35
C GLY A 177 -17.76 -2.69 -26.44
N GLY A 178 -17.86 -1.39 -26.70
CA GLY A 178 -16.69 -0.50 -26.78
C GLY A 178 -15.81 -0.60 -25.54
N GLY A 179 -16.44 -0.65 -24.36
CA GLY A 179 -15.79 -0.97 -23.10
C GLY A 179 -15.72 -2.47 -22.86
N ILE A 180 -16.90 -3.10 -22.73
CA ILE A 180 -17.05 -4.50 -22.33
C ILE A 180 -18.01 -5.22 -23.28
N SER A 181 -17.59 -6.37 -23.81
CA SER A 181 -18.46 -7.35 -24.45
C SER A 181 -18.53 -8.59 -23.56
N ASN A 182 -19.75 -9.02 -23.21
CA ASN A 182 -19.99 -10.09 -22.25
C ASN A 182 -20.87 -11.19 -22.87
N SER A 183 -20.39 -12.43 -22.83
CA SER A 183 -21.13 -13.67 -23.07
C SER A 183 -21.08 -14.63 -21.89
N GLY A 184 -20.38 -14.26 -20.80
CA GLY A 184 -20.29 -15.01 -19.55
C GLY A 184 -21.05 -14.35 -18.39
N SER A 185 -20.52 -14.52 -17.18
CA SER A 185 -21.03 -13.86 -15.96
C SER A 185 -20.22 -12.61 -15.64
N LEU A 186 -20.88 -11.46 -15.60
CA LEU A 186 -20.29 -10.18 -15.24
C LEU A 186 -21.00 -9.58 -14.02
N THR A 187 -20.23 -9.26 -12.97
CA THR A 187 -20.71 -8.52 -11.81
C THR A 187 -20.02 -7.16 -11.77
N LEU A 188 -20.80 -6.08 -11.65
CA LEU A 188 -20.35 -4.70 -11.60
C LEU A 188 -20.75 -4.09 -10.26
N ALA A 189 -19.78 -3.51 -9.55
CA ALA A 189 -20.02 -2.80 -8.30
C ALA A 189 -19.16 -1.53 -8.22
N ASN A 190 -19.76 -0.39 -7.89
CA ASN A 190 -19.01 0.83 -7.58
C ASN A 190 -18.02 1.25 -8.70
N SER A 191 -18.42 1.11 -9.96
CA SER A 191 -17.52 1.29 -11.11
C SER A 191 -18.00 2.38 -12.05
N THR A 192 -17.08 2.89 -12.88
CA THR A 192 -17.39 3.88 -13.92
C THR A 192 -16.99 3.36 -15.28
N ILE A 193 -17.95 3.30 -16.20
CA ILE A 193 -17.78 2.85 -17.58
C ILE A 193 -18.26 3.98 -18.49
N THR A 194 -17.32 4.70 -19.10
CA THR A 194 -17.58 5.96 -19.80
C THR A 194 -16.67 6.16 -20.99
N ASN A 195 -17.04 7.00 -21.95
CA ASN A 195 -16.19 7.41 -23.07
C ASN A 195 -15.66 6.23 -23.91
N ASN A 196 -16.26 5.05 -23.78
CA ASN A 196 -15.93 3.92 -24.63
C ASN A 196 -16.72 4.02 -25.93
N ASN A 197 -16.16 3.51 -27.02
CA ASN A 197 -16.72 3.67 -28.35
C ASN A 197 -16.89 2.32 -29.05
N ALA A 198 -18.12 1.97 -29.43
CA ALA A 198 -18.39 0.89 -30.37
C ALA A 198 -18.55 1.48 -31.79
N GLN A 199 -17.63 1.18 -32.70
CA GLN A 199 -17.53 1.83 -34.01
C GLN A 199 -17.78 0.85 -35.16
N ASP A 200 -18.92 0.96 -35.83
CA ASP A 200 -19.25 0.10 -36.98
C ASP A 200 -18.50 0.52 -38.26
N PHE A 201 -17.68 -0.40 -38.80
CA PHE A 201 -17.01 -0.28 -40.09
C PHE A 201 -17.69 -1.07 -41.23
N TYR A 202 -18.73 -1.86 -40.95
CA TYR A 202 -19.24 -2.88 -41.88
C TYR A 202 -20.78 -2.90 -42.01
N VAL A 203 -21.47 -1.83 -41.60
CA VAL A 203 -22.94 -1.71 -41.67
C VAL A 203 -23.65 -2.75 -40.77
N ARG A 204 -22.93 -3.29 -39.78
CA ARG A 204 -23.49 -4.14 -38.72
C ARG A 204 -23.77 -3.22 -37.55
N ASN A 205 -25.04 -3.08 -37.16
CA ASN A 205 -25.41 -2.26 -36.01
C ASN A 205 -24.56 -2.64 -34.78
N ALA A 206 -23.49 -1.89 -34.54
CA ALA A 206 -22.74 -1.93 -33.31
C ALA A 206 -23.71 -1.68 -32.16
N ASP A 207 -23.51 -2.32 -31.01
CA ASP A 207 -24.36 -2.17 -29.83
C ASP A 207 -23.53 -2.01 -28.55
N GLY A 208 -24.09 -1.28 -27.58
CA GLY A 208 -23.55 -1.15 -26.22
C GLY A 208 -22.18 -0.47 -26.18
N GLY A 209 -22.12 0.84 -26.44
CA GLY A 209 -20.86 1.59 -26.42
C GLY A 209 -20.04 1.37 -25.14
N GLY A 210 -20.72 1.28 -23.99
CA GLY A 210 -20.15 0.87 -22.71
C GLY A 210 -20.13 -0.65 -22.57
N ILE A 211 -21.32 -1.27 -22.51
CA ILE A 211 -21.47 -2.72 -22.32
C ILE A 211 -22.43 -3.32 -23.35
N PHE A 212 -21.95 -4.35 -24.04
CA PHE A 212 -22.80 -5.28 -24.77
C PHE A 212 -22.90 -6.60 -24.00
N ASN A 213 -24.11 -6.99 -23.60
CA ASN A 213 -24.39 -8.32 -23.05
C ASN A 213 -25.08 -9.19 -24.10
N ASP A 214 -24.40 -10.26 -24.50
CA ASP A 214 -24.96 -11.28 -25.38
C ASP A 214 -26.09 -12.05 -24.67
N SER A 215 -26.95 -12.67 -25.46
CA SER A 215 -28.09 -13.48 -25.05
C SER A 215 -27.75 -14.63 -24.10
N ASP A 216 -26.55 -15.18 -24.20
CA ASP A 216 -26.04 -16.24 -23.33
C ASP A 216 -25.37 -15.71 -22.04
N GLY A 217 -25.15 -14.40 -21.94
CA GLY A 217 -24.46 -13.75 -20.84
C GLY A 217 -25.39 -13.21 -19.75
N THR A 218 -24.85 -13.03 -18.54
CA THR A 218 -25.53 -12.38 -17.42
C THR A 218 -24.73 -11.17 -16.94
N VAL A 219 -25.41 -10.05 -16.70
CA VAL A 219 -24.81 -8.88 -16.06
C VAL A 219 -25.60 -8.50 -14.81
N ILE A 220 -24.90 -8.36 -13.69
CA ILE A 220 -25.43 -7.79 -12.45
C ILE A 220 -24.77 -6.43 -12.24
N ALA A 221 -25.56 -5.36 -12.10
CA ALA A 221 -25.06 -4.00 -11.97
C ALA A 221 -25.57 -3.33 -10.69
N GLY A 222 -24.66 -2.80 -9.88
CA GLY A 222 -24.97 -2.02 -8.69
C GLY A 222 -24.01 -0.86 -8.49
N ASN A 223 -24.52 0.28 -8.01
CA ASN A 223 -23.70 1.46 -7.68
C ASN A 223 -22.76 1.91 -8.82
N THR A 224 -23.15 1.74 -10.08
CA THR A 224 -22.24 1.85 -11.23
C THR A 224 -22.73 2.90 -12.23
N ILE A 225 -21.80 3.68 -12.79
CA ILE A 225 -22.06 4.55 -13.94
C ILE A 225 -21.77 3.79 -15.23
N ILE A 226 -22.74 3.76 -16.14
CA ILE A 226 -22.58 3.32 -17.52
C ILE A 226 -23.21 4.39 -18.40
N ALA A 227 -22.49 5.47 -18.62
CA ALA A 227 -23.01 6.67 -19.28
C ALA A 227 -21.89 7.41 -20.03
N GLY A 228 -22.25 8.16 -21.06
CA GLY A 228 -21.30 8.92 -21.88
C GLY A 228 -20.44 8.03 -22.78
N ASN A 229 -20.91 6.81 -23.08
CA ASN A 229 -20.30 5.94 -24.05
C ASN A 229 -20.95 6.17 -25.42
N PHE A 230 -20.18 5.91 -26.46
CA PHE A 230 -20.53 6.26 -27.82
C PHE A 230 -20.67 5.03 -28.69
N ASN A 231 -21.49 5.18 -29.70
CA ASN A 231 -21.54 4.26 -30.80
C ASN A 231 -21.52 5.05 -32.10
N LYS A 232 -20.40 4.95 -32.82
CA LYS A 232 -20.14 5.78 -33.99
C LYS A 232 -20.30 4.97 -35.27
N ASN A 233 -21.36 5.24 -36.03
CA ASN A 233 -21.44 4.78 -37.41
C ASN A 233 -20.61 5.69 -38.32
N LEU A 234 -19.55 5.18 -38.94
CA LEU A 234 -18.67 5.97 -39.82
C LEU A 234 -19.31 6.32 -41.18
N TYR A 235 -20.40 5.67 -41.55
CA TYR A 235 -21.08 5.88 -42.84
C TYR A 235 -22.29 6.82 -42.74
N ASP A 236 -22.70 7.20 -41.52
CA ASP A 236 -23.71 8.23 -41.30
C ASP A 236 -23.02 9.54 -40.87
N SER A 237 -22.95 10.49 -41.80
CA SER A 237 -22.39 11.83 -41.55
C SER A 237 -23.36 12.77 -40.85
N SER A 238 -24.61 12.33 -40.61
CA SER A 238 -25.51 13.02 -39.71
C SER A 238 -25.29 12.49 -38.30
N GLU A 239 -24.60 13.25 -37.45
CA GLU A 239 -24.43 12.93 -36.01
C GLU A 239 -25.77 12.85 -35.24
N SER A 240 -26.92 12.88 -35.92
CA SER A 240 -28.21 13.30 -35.39
C SER A 240 -29.34 12.27 -35.53
N SER A 241 -29.12 11.01 -35.94
CA SER A 241 -30.29 10.13 -36.19
C SER A 241 -30.33 8.78 -35.47
N ILE A 242 -29.29 8.36 -34.75
CA ILE A 242 -29.39 7.17 -33.90
C ILE A 242 -28.59 7.40 -32.60
N LEU A 243 -29.25 7.96 -31.59
CA LEU A 243 -28.82 7.80 -30.20
C LEU A 243 -28.78 6.29 -29.93
N LYS A 244 -27.58 5.75 -29.81
CA LYS A 244 -27.32 4.32 -29.66
C LYS A 244 -26.76 4.06 -28.27
N PRO A 245 -27.15 2.94 -27.67
CA PRO A 245 -27.22 2.85 -26.22
C PRO A 245 -25.84 2.67 -25.58
N ASP A 246 -25.71 3.18 -24.36
CA ASP A 246 -24.58 2.88 -23.47
C ASP A 246 -24.51 1.39 -23.13
N VAL A 247 -25.68 0.74 -23.06
CA VAL A 247 -25.84 -0.67 -22.72
C VAL A 247 -26.74 -1.40 -23.70
N SER A 248 -26.40 -2.64 -24.05
CA SER A 248 -27.27 -3.55 -24.81
C SER A 248 -27.41 -4.91 -24.12
N GLY A 249 -28.58 -5.54 -24.22
CA GLY A 249 -28.86 -6.87 -23.65
C GLY A 249 -29.56 -6.86 -22.29
N ASN A 250 -29.57 -8.01 -21.62
CA ASN A 250 -30.29 -8.19 -20.36
C ASN A 250 -29.41 -7.88 -19.15
N PHE A 251 -29.95 -7.11 -18.19
CA PHE A 251 -29.26 -6.75 -16.95
C PHE A 251 -30.08 -7.16 -15.73
N THR A 252 -29.40 -7.41 -14.62
CA THR A 252 -30.00 -7.46 -13.29
C THR A 252 -29.55 -6.23 -12.53
N ASP A 253 -30.48 -5.31 -12.32
CA ASP A 253 -30.22 -4.10 -11.55
C ASP A 253 -30.38 -4.35 -10.05
N VAL A 254 -29.29 -4.21 -9.31
CA VAL A 254 -29.29 -4.28 -7.83
C VAL A 254 -29.30 -2.90 -7.17
N GLY A 255 -29.46 -1.83 -7.96
CA GLY A 255 -29.76 -0.48 -7.51
C GLY A 255 -28.63 0.53 -7.67
N ASN A 256 -29.00 1.81 -7.61
CA ASN A 256 -28.12 2.97 -7.63
C ASN A 256 -27.18 3.01 -8.84
N ASN A 257 -27.68 2.63 -10.02
CA ASN A 257 -26.92 2.80 -11.26
C ASN A 257 -27.31 4.10 -11.97
N LEU A 258 -26.39 4.64 -12.76
CA LEU A 258 -26.66 5.72 -13.71
C LEU A 258 -26.34 5.22 -15.11
N ILE A 259 -27.39 5.04 -15.89
CA ILE A 259 -27.32 4.50 -17.24
C ILE A 259 -27.66 5.63 -18.21
N GLY A 260 -26.74 5.97 -19.10
CA GLY A 260 -26.87 7.08 -20.04
C GLY A 260 -28.05 6.88 -21.00
N ASP A 261 -27.99 5.81 -21.81
CA ASP A 261 -29.07 5.34 -22.67
C ASP A 261 -29.17 3.81 -22.60
N ASN A 262 -30.32 3.30 -22.17
CA ASN A 262 -30.58 1.86 -22.08
C ASN A 262 -31.36 1.27 -23.26
N THR A 263 -31.53 1.98 -24.36
CA THR A 263 -32.33 1.53 -25.50
C THR A 263 -31.85 0.16 -25.99
N GLY A 264 -32.75 -0.84 -26.08
CA GLY A 264 -32.38 -2.21 -26.45
C GLY A 264 -31.89 -3.08 -25.29
N SER A 265 -31.83 -2.54 -24.07
CA SER A 265 -31.57 -3.29 -22.84
C SER A 265 -32.83 -3.49 -21.99
N THR A 266 -32.81 -4.51 -21.13
CA THR A 266 -33.88 -4.78 -20.16
C THR A 266 -33.34 -4.99 -18.74
N GLY A 267 -34.22 -4.90 -17.73
CA GLY A 267 -33.93 -5.32 -16.35
C GLY A 267 -33.43 -4.24 -15.39
N PHE A 268 -33.37 -2.99 -15.83
CA PHE A 268 -33.18 -1.84 -14.93
C PHE A 268 -34.48 -1.45 -14.21
N THR A 269 -34.37 -1.13 -12.92
CA THR A 269 -35.49 -0.84 -12.01
C THR A 269 -35.55 0.65 -11.60
N THR A 270 -36.57 1.04 -10.82
CA THR A 270 -36.83 2.44 -10.44
C THR A 270 -35.80 3.07 -9.49
N ASN A 271 -34.88 2.28 -8.92
CA ASN A 271 -33.85 2.76 -8.00
C ASN A 271 -32.59 3.22 -8.73
N SER A 272 -32.47 2.93 -10.03
CA SER A 272 -31.44 3.44 -10.92
C SER A 272 -31.99 4.62 -11.73
N ILE A 273 -31.09 5.50 -12.15
CA ILE A 273 -31.43 6.61 -13.04
C ILE A 273 -31.01 6.19 -14.44
N VAL A 274 -31.98 6.14 -15.34
CA VAL A 274 -31.84 5.47 -16.62
C VAL A 274 -32.40 6.38 -17.70
N GLY A 275 -31.53 6.82 -18.62
CA GLY A 275 -31.95 7.52 -19.81
C GLY A 275 -32.33 6.55 -20.92
N ASN A 276 -32.89 7.11 -21.99
CA ASN A 276 -33.31 6.37 -23.18
C ASN A 276 -33.00 7.18 -24.43
N SER A 277 -33.21 6.59 -25.60
CA SER A 277 -32.92 7.20 -26.90
C SER A 277 -33.65 8.52 -27.17
N VAL A 278 -34.75 8.83 -26.46
CA VAL A 278 -35.44 10.13 -26.58
C VAL A 278 -34.88 11.16 -25.61
N ASN A 279 -34.55 10.73 -24.39
CA ASN A 279 -34.02 11.56 -23.32
C ASN A 279 -32.79 10.87 -22.70
N PRO A 280 -31.64 10.92 -23.39
CA PRO A 280 -30.40 10.34 -22.86
C PRO A 280 -29.93 11.15 -21.64
N ILE A 281 -29.29 10.46 -20.70
CA ILE A 281 -28.65 11.09 -19.54
C ILE A 281 -27.22 11.45 -19.91
N ASP A 282 -26.94 12.74 -19.93
CA ASP A 282 -25.58 13.26 -20.03
C ASP A 282 -25.00 13.41 -18.62
N SER A 283 -24.10 12.50 -18.26
CA SER A 283 -23.39 12.49 -16.99
C SER A 283 -22.32 13.58 -16.85
N LYS A 284 -22.08 14.40 -17.89
CA LYS A 284 -21.09 15.50 -17.93
C LYS A 284 -19.77 15.15 -17.24
N LEU A 285 -19.13 14.09 -17.72
CA LEU A 285 -17.87 13.61 -17.14
C LEU A 285 -16.68 14.40 -17.71
N GLY A 286 -15.73 14.72 -16.85
CA GLY A 286 -14.45 15.32 -17.21
C GLY A 286 -13.51 14.31 -17.89
N PRO A 287 -12.35 14.78 -18.38
CA PRO A 287 -11.30 13.91 -18.93
C PRO A 287 -10.81 12.88 -17.90
N LEU A 288 -10.19 11.80 -18.39
CA LEU A 288 -9.58 10.78 -17.54
C LEU A 288 -8.30 11.36 -16.96
N GLU A 289 -8.25 11.51 -15.64
CA GLU A 289 -7.14 12.19 -14.96
C GLU A 289 -6.72 11.42 -13.70
N ASN A 290 -5.50 11.69 -13.22
CA ASN A 290 -5.05 11.20 -11.93
C ASN A 290 -5.52 12.19 -10.85
N ASN A 291 -6.63 11.87 -10.18
CA ASN A 291 -7.23 12.72 -9.15
C ASN A 291 -6.76 12.34 -7.73
N GLY A 292 -5.54 11.82 -7.56
CA GLY A 292 -4.97 11.51 -6.25
C GLY A 292 -5.37 10.14 -5.67
N GLY A 293 -6.08 9.32 -6.45
CA GLY A 293 -6.42 7.94 -6.11
C GLY A 293 -5.51 6.90 -6.76
N VAL A 294 -5.69 5.63 -6.40
CA VAL A 294 -4.94 4.47 -6.96
C VAL A 294 -5.25 4.18 -8.43
N THR A 295 -6.24 4.86 -9.00
CA THR A 295 -6.71 4.73 -10.39
C THR A 295 -6.83 6.10 -11.05
N LEU A 296 -6.70 6.14 -12.37
CA LEU A 296 -7.21 7.29 -13.12
C LEU A 296 -8.74 7.28 -13.08
N THR A 297 -9.36 8.43 -12.87
CA THR A 297 -10.81 8.60 -12.76
C THR A 297 -11.30 9.74 -13.66
N ASN A 298 -12.55 9.63 -14.11
CA ASN A 298 -13.26 10.70 -14.79
C ASN A 298 -14.12 11.44 -13.75
N ALA A 299 -13.75 12.66 -13.38
CA ALA A 299 -14.50 13.43 -12.39
C ALA A 299 -15.83 13.93 -12.99
N PRO A 300 -16.97 13.81 -12.29
CA PRO A 300 -18.21 14.48 -12.69
C PRO A 300 -18.06 16.01 -12.68
N LEU A 301 -18.50 16.68 -13.75
CA LEU A 301 -18.48 18.13 -13.84
C LEU A 301 -19.73 18.77 -13.22
N VAL A 302 -19.69 20.09 -13.04
CA VAL A 302 -20.82 20.86 -12.51
C VAL A 302 -22.09 20.62 -13.36
N GLY A 303 -23.17 20.24 -12.68
CA GLY A 303 -24.45 19.96 -13.32
C GLY A 303 -24.58 18.56 -13.92
N SER A 304 -23.70 17.64 -13.55
CA SER A 304 -23.87 16.20 -13.77
C SER A 304 -25.10 15.68 -13.02
N PRO A 305 -25.88 14.77 -13.61
CA PRO A 305 -26.95 14.06 -12.93
C PRO A 305 -26.41 13.19 -11.79
N ALA A 306 -27.09 13.37 -10.67
CA ALA A 306 -26.91 12.68 -9.41
C ALA A 306 -27.25 11.21 -9.54
N ILE A 307 -26.44 10.23 -9.15
CA ILE A 307 -26.98 8.87 -9.02
C ILE A 307 -27.81 8.80 -7.74
N ASN A 308 -29.02 8.24 -7.80
CA ASN A 308 -29.88 8.00 -6.64
C ASN A 308 -29.11 7.20 -5.57
N ALA A 309 -28.62 7.88 -4.54
CA ALA A 309 -27.60 7.33 -3.69
C ALA A 309 -28.11 6.37 -2.64
N GLY A 310 -27.15 5.54 -2.24
CA GLY A 310 -27.31 4.52 -1.23
C GLY A 310 -27.85 5.00 0.11
N ASN A 311 -27.99 4.01 0.99
CA ASN A 311 -28.55 4.13 2.32
C ASN A 311 -28.04 5.35 3.11
N ASN A 312 -28.95 6.27 3.47
CA ASN A 312 -28.68 7.45 4.30
C ASN A 312 -27.94 7.17 5.62
N ALA A 313 -28.01 5.93 6.13
CA ALA A 313 -27.29 5.52 7.34
C ALA A 313 -25.76 5.49 7.18
N LEU A 314 -25.24 5.57 5.95
CA LEU A 314 -23.81 5.55 5.63
C LEU A 314 -23.22 6.96 5.40
N ILE A 315 -24.00 8.02 5.61
CA ILE A 315 -23.58 9.41 5.44
C ILE A 315 -23.01 9.95 6.77
N PRO A 316 -21.75 10.45 6.81
CA PRO A 316 -21.20 11.09 8.00
C PRO A 316 -22.01 12.31 8.45
N VAL A 317 -22.11 12.52 9.76
CA VAL A 317 -22.81 13.67 10.35
C VAL A 317 -22.15 14.98 9.90
N GLY A 318 -22.94 15.91 9.33
CA GLY A 318 -22.49 17.26 8.97
C GLY A 318 -22.40 17.56 7.47
N VAL A 319 -22.59 16.58 6.59
CA VAL A 319 -22.55 16.78 5.13
C VAL A 319 -23.94 17.18 4.60
N THR A 320 -24.11 18.44 4.17
CA THR A 320 -25.43 18.99 3.74
C THR A 320 -25.57 19.27 2.24
N THR A 321 -24.48 19.49 1.49
CA THR A 321 -24.50 19.85 0.06
C THR A 321 -23.53 19.01 -0.76
N ASP A 322 -23.78 18.85 -2.07
CA ASP A 322 -22.87 18.12 -2.97
C ASP A 322 -21.77 19.04 -3.57
N GLN A 323 -20.95 18.48 -4.45
CA GLN A 323 -19.85 19.16 -5.15
C GLN A 323 -20.27 20.34 -6.05
N ARG A 324 -21.57 20.59 -6.26
CA ARG A 324 -22.09 21.76 -7.00
C ARG A 324 -22.27 22.99 -6.11
N GLY A 325 -22.00 22.88 -4.80
CA GLY A 325 -21.94 23.99 -3.85
C GLY A 325 -23.24 24.32 -3.13
N ALA A 326 -23.27 25.46 -2.42
CA ALA A 326 -24.42 25.90 -1.63
C ALA A 326 -25.68 26.11 -2.51
N GLY A 327 -26.80 25.50 -2.10
CA GLY A 327 -28.08 25.56 -2.84
C GLY A 327 -28.48 24.27 -3.54
N PHE A 328 -27.65 23.21 -3.46
CA PHE A 328 -27.97 21.86 -3.94
C PHE A 328 -27.94 20.87 -2.76
N ASP A 329 -29.12 20.52 -2.23
CA ASP A 329 -29.25 19.57 -1.13
C ASP A 329 -28.90 18.15 -1.62
N ARG A 330 -28.04 17.44 -0.88
CA ARG A 330 -27.70 16.03 -1.19
C ARG A 330 -28.89 15.09 -1.09
N ILE A 331 -29.97 15.50 -0.43
CA ILE A 331 -31.15 14.68 -0.15
C ILE A 331 -32.37 15.45 -0.62
N SER A 332 -33.03 14.96 -1.67
CA SER A 332 -34.32 15.48 -2.13
C SER A 332 -35.33 14.34 -2.20
N GLY A 333 -36.44 14.46 -1.46
CA GLY A 333 -37.51 13.46 -1.49
C GLY A 333 -37.10 12.04 -1.08
N SER A 334 -36.18 11.90 -0.11
CA SER A 334 -35.63 10.61 0.35
C SER A 334 -34.73 9.87 -0.67
N LYS A 335 -34.24 10.58 -1.69
CA LYS A 335 -33.27 10.09 -2.69
C LYS A 335 -32.01 10.94 -2.64
N VAL A 336 -30.85 10.29 -2.70
CA VAL A 336 -29.54 10.93 -2.48
C VAL A 336 -28.80 11.13 -3.81
N ASP A 337 -27.77 11.97 -3.86
CA ASP A 337 -26.85 12.13 -4.99
C ASP A 337 -25.48 11.49 -4.68
N ILE A 338 -25.12 10.41 -5.40
CA ILE A 338 -23.74 9.89 -5.52
C ILE A 338 -23.31 9.94 -6.99
N GLY A 339 -23.05 11.13 -7.53
CA GLY A 339 -22.14 11.24 -8.68
C GLY A 339 -20.95 10.29 -8.49
N ALA A 340 -20.61 9.56 -9.57
CA ALA A 340 -19.59 8.53 -9.73
C ALA A 340 -18.87 8.16 -8.43
N TYR A 341 -19.00 6.92 -7.95
CA TYR A 341 -18.16 6.42 -6.88
C TYR A 341 -16.68 6.61 -7.27
N GLU A 342 -16.11 7.74 -6.88
CA GLU A 342 -14.73 7.80 -6.51
C GLU A 342 -14.66 6.87 -5.32
N VAL A 343 -13.85 5.82 -5.46
CA VAL A 343 -13.23 5.25 -4.28
C VAL A 343 -12.80 6.45 -3.47
N GLN A 344 -13.37 6.59 -2.28
CA GLN A 344 -12.79 7.43 -1.25
C GLN A 344 -11.45 6.78 -0.92
N THR A 345 -10.46 6.94 -1.80
CA THR A 345 -9.08 7.00 -1.38
C THR A 345 -9.08 8.31 -0.62
N PHE A 346 -9.09 8.20 0.70
CA PHE A 346 -8.93 9.33 1.60
C PHE A 346 -7.69 10.11 1.14
N ALA A 347 -7.93 11.16 0.39
CA ALA A 347 -6.93 12.12 -0.04
C ALA A 347 -7.56 13.49 0.17
N GLY A 348 -7.31 14.05 1.37
CA GLY A 348 -7.85 15.32 1.82
C GLY A 348 -8.99 15.20 2.84
N ASP A 349 -8.98 14.18 3.71
CA ASP A 349 -9.98 14.07 4.79
C ASP A 349 -9.89 15.21 5.81
N GLY A 350 -8.82 16.03 5.71
CA GLY A 350 -8.51 17.02 6.72
C GLY A 350 -8.44 16.30 8.05
N GLY A 351 -7.70 15.18 8.07
CA GLY A 351 -7.37 14.26 9.17
C GLY A 351 -8.49 13.85 10.12
N GLN A 352 -8.06 13.08 11.12
CA GLN A 352 -8.85 12.31 12.09
C GLN A 352 -9.19 10.88 11.63
N ASN A 353 -8.41 10.30 10.71
CA ASN A 353 -8.44 8.85 10.50
C ASN A 353 -7.98 8.13 11.77
N LYS A 354 -8.68 7.04 12.12
CA LYS A 354 -8.30 6.17 13.23
C LYS A 354 -7.95 4.79 12.71
N PHE A 355 -6.66 4.47 12.69
CA PHE A 355 -6.14 3.16 12.29
C PHE A 355 -5.98 2.31 13.54
N VAL A 356 -6.78 1.26 13.70
CA VAL A 356 -6.70 0.35 14.84
C VAL A 356 -5.89 -0.88 14.44
N ILE A 357 -4.85 -1.20 15.22
CA ILE A 357 -3.85 -2.22 14.90
C ILE A 357 -3.66 -3.16 16.08
N GLY A 358 -3.94 -4.43 15.86
CA GLY A 358 -3.86 -5.49 16.87
C GLY A 358 -2.58 -6.33 16.84
N LEU A 359 -2.38 -7.14 17.87
CA LEU A 359 -1.39 -8.23 17.84
C LEU A 359 -1.73 -9.23 16.70
N ASN A 360 -0.70 -9.84 16.11
CA ASN A 360 -0.80 -10.82 15.03
C ASN A 360 -1.32 -10.28 13.68
N GLU A 361 -1.42 -8.96 13.51
CA GLU A 361 -1.83 -8.37 12.22
C GLU A 361 -0.69 -8.28 11.19
N GLY A 362 0.53 -8.69 11.56
CA GLY A 362 1.69 -8.64 10.67
C GLY A 362 2.07 -7.21 10.31
N THR A 363 2.58 -7.01 9.08
CA THR A 363 2.97 -5.68 8.59
C THR A 363 1.81 -4.98 7.89
N GLN A 364 1.43 -3.82 8.43
CA GLN A 364 0.47 -2.89 7.86
C GLN A 364 1.19 -1.79 7.09
N ILE A 365 0.62 -1.34 5.98
CA ILE A 365 1.14 -0.20 5.19
C ILE A 365 0.04 0.85 5.10
N ILE A 366 0.33 2.05 5.60
CA ILE A 366 -0.58 3.20 5.59
C ILE A 366 0.02 4.25 4.67
N THR A 367 -0.67 4.57 3.58
CA THR A 367 -0.12 5.43 2.52
C THR A 367 -0.51 6.91 2.64
N ASN A 368 -1.34 7.25 3.62
CA ASN A 368 -2.00 8.54 3.73
C ASN A 368 -2.11 9.04 5.17
N PHE A 369 -1.24 8.60 6.08
CA PHE A 369 -1.29 9.01 7.48
C PHE A 369 -1.00 10.52 7.62
N GLY A 370 -1.96 11.27 8.13
CA GLY A 370 -1.89 12.70 8.46
C GLY A 370 -1.27 12.92 9.84
N GLY A 371 -0.04 13.46 9.85
CA GLY A 371 0.65 13.81 11.08
C GLY A 371 0.27 15.19 11.58
N VAL A 372 0.48 15.47 12.86
CA VAL A 372 0.17 16.78 13.43
C VAL A 372 1.30 17.80 13.16
N GLY A 373 2.56 17.33 13.09
CA GLY A 373 3.74 18.17 12.86
C GLY A 373 4.10 19.13 14.00
N LYS A 374 5.19 19.90 13.83
CA LYS A 374 5.75 20.81 14.85
C LYS A 374 5.12 22.22 14.83
N GLY A 375 4.92 22.84 16.01
CA GLY A 375 4.33 24.18 16.12
C GLY A 375 3.86 24.56 17.54
N THR A 376 3.38 25.79 17.72
CA THR A 376 2.71 26.23 18.97
C THR A 376 1.34 26.80 18.62
N ASN A 377 0.28 26.25 19.25
CA ASN A 377 -1.14 26.44 18.93
C ASN A 377 -1.59 25.82 17.58
N PRO A 378 -2.12 24.58 17.56
CA PRO A 378 -2.67 23.99 16.36
C PRO A 378 -3.81 24.87 15.82
N THR A 379 -3.78 25.18 14.52
CA THR A 379 -4.94 25.79 13.86
C THR A 379 -6.05 24.75 13.73
N ASN A 380 -7.30 25.17 13.52
CA ASN A 380 -8.38 24.21 13.25
C ASN A 380 -8.09 23.31 12.03
N ALA A 381 -7.25 23.76 11.09
CA ALA A 381 -6.81 22.94 9.96
C ALA A 381 -5.85 21.83 10.40
N VAL A 382 -4.96 22.10 11.36
CA VAL A 382 -4.05 21.08 11.91
C VAL A 382 -4.76 20.10 12.82
N ILE A 383 -5.76 20.56 13.59
CA ILE A 383 -6.63 19.66 14.38
C ILE A 383 -7.45 18.78 13.46
N ALA A 384 -7.92 19.35 12.35
CA ALA A 384 -8.54 18.57 11.31
C ALA A 384 -7.50 17.53 10.84
N GLU A 385 -6.36 17.93 10.28
CA GLU A 385 -5.35 17.07 9.62
C GLU A 385 -4.69 15.95 10.47
N ALA A 386 -5.04 15.80 11.76
CA ALA A 386 -4.40 14.87 12.68
C ALA A 386 -5.04 13.47 12.70
N ASP A 387 -4.32 12.47 12.20
CA ASP A 387 -4.67 11.05 12.29
C ASP A 387 -4.20 10.39 13.59
N THR A 388 -4.85 9.28 13.94
CA THR A 388 -4.55 8.47 15.12
C THR A 388 -4.24 7.03 14.74
N LEU A 389 -3.06 6.53 15.11
CA LEU A 389 -2.75 5.10 15.23
C LEU A 389 -3.22 4.63 16.62
N LYS A 390 -4.06 3.61 16.68
CA LYS A 390 -4.44 2.94 17.92
C LYS A 390 -3.88 1.53 17.92
N PHE A 391 -3.07 1.20 18.93
CA PHE A 391 -2.60 -0.16 19.17
C PHE A 391 -3.48 -0.85 20.22
N GLU A 392 -3.91 -2.08 19.93
CA GLU A 392 -4.75 -2.91 20.82
C GLU A 392 -4.07 -4.25 21.09
N GLY A 393 -3.85 -4.57 22.35
CA GLY A 393 -3.17 -5.80 22.77
C GLY A 393 -2.17 -5.57 23.89
N THR A 394 -2.23 -6.46 24.89
CA THR A 394 -1.41 -6.37 26.09
C THR A 394 0.08 -6.35 25.73
N GLY A 395 0.78 -5.32 26.21
CA GLY A 395 2.22 -5.14 25.98
C GLY A 395 2.56 -4.18 24.84
N LEU A 396 1.59 -3.70 24.04
CA LEU A 396 1.81 -2.61 23.08
C LEU A 396 1.82 -1.28 23.82
N THR A 397 2.99 -0.84 24.29
CA THR A 397 3.16 0.34 25.14
C THR A 397 4.15 1.33 24.53
N ALA A 398 4.17 2.55 25.06
CA ALA A 398 5.18 3.53 24.65
C ALA A 398 6.62 3.04 24.93
N ARG A 399 6.85 2.29 26.01
CA ARG A 399 8.21 1.89 26.43
C ARG A 399 8.91 0.94 25.46
N ASN A 400 8.14 0.13 24.73
CA ASN A 400 8.68 -0.81 23.75
C ASN A 400 8.40 -0.39 22.30
N LEU A 401 7.93 0.83 22.06
CA LEU A 401 7.76 1.36 20.72
C LEU A 401 9.12 1.73 20.13
N LEU A 402 9.36 1.31 18.89
CA LEU A 402 10.45 1.81 18.05
C LEU A 402 9.89 2.54 16.83
N LEU A 403 10.51 3.68 16.55
CA LEU A 403 10.28 4.47 15.35
C LEU A 403 11.57 4.47 14.55
N THR A 404 11.50 4.06 13.29
CA THR A 404 12.68 3.98 12.42
C THR A 404 12.37 4.66 11.09
N GLN A 405 13.06 5.77 10.82
CA GLN A 405 12.96 6.44 9.53
C GLN A 405 13.72 5.64 8.46
N ASN A 406 12.99 5.13 7.47
CA ASN A 406 13.53 4.35 6.35
C ASN A 406 13.30 5.11 5.04
N SER A 407 14.27 5.93 4.63
CA SER A 407 14.12 6.86 3.50
C SER A 407 12.89 7.76 3.71
N SER A 408 11.91 7.73 2.80
CA SER A 408 10.68 8.51 2.93
C SER A 408 9.60 7.85 3.79
N ASN A 409 9.83 6.67 4.37
CA ASN A 409 8.80 5.95 5.13
C ASN A 409 9.17 5.87 6.60
N LEU A 410 8.18 5.94 7.48
CA LEU A 410 8.37 5.67 8.89
C LEU A 410 7.90 4.26 9.23
N LEU A 411 8.77 3.45 9.83
CA LEU A 411 8.40 2.16 10.43
C LEU A 411 8.07 2.38 11.91
N VAL A 412 6.88 1.97 12.32
CA VAL A 412 6.42 1.87 13.71
C VAL A 412 6.41 0.39 14.07
N SER A 413 7.20 0.02 15.08
CA SER A 413 7.35 -1.39 15.51
C SER A 413 7.46 -1.49 17.02
N PHE A 414 7.41 -2.71 17.55
CA PHE A 414 7.55 -2.97 18.99
C PHE A 414 8.57 -4.07 19.25
N GLU A 415 9.50 -3.83 20.16
CA GLU A 415 10.46 -4.83 20.62
C GLU A 415 9.92 -5.70 21.75
N ASN A 416 10.64 -6.81 21.97
CA ASN A 416 10.47 -7.70 23.11
C ASN A 416 9.02 -8.17 23.30
N LEU A 417 8.29 -8.27 22.18
CA LEU A 417 6.90 -8.66 22.12
C LEU A 417 6.68 -9.62 20.94
N ALA A 418 6.37 -10.87 21.26
CA ALA A 418 6.08 -11.87 20.24
C ALA A 418 4.79 -11.51 19.48
N ASN A 419 4.82 -11.68 18.16
CA ASN A 419 3.71 -11.35 17.26
C ASN A 419 3.28 -9.87 17.30
N SER A 420 4.20 -8.97 17.64
CA SER A 420 3.97 -7.53 17.52
C SER A 420 3.69 -7.12 16.07
N PRO A 421 2.80 -6.15 15.84
CA PRO A 421 2.54 -5.62 14.50
C PRO A 421 3.68 -4.69 14.07
N ASN A 422 3.88 -4.60 12.75
CA ASN A 422 4.70 -3.58 12.13
C ASN A 422 3.80 -2.64 11.34
N VAL A 423 4.06 -1.34 11.35
CA VAL A 423 3.30 -0.36 10.58
C VAL A 423 4.25 0.49 9.77
N ILE A 424 4.07 0.54 8.46
CA ILE A 424 4.84 1.38 7.56
C ILE A 424 3.96 2.56 7.16
N LEU A 425 4.28 3.74 7.65
CA LEU A 425 3.70 5.00 7.18
C LEU A 425 4.49 5.45 5.95
N GLN A 426 3.87 5.36 4.77
CA GLN A 426 4.53 5.66 3.51
C GLN A 426 4.62 7.17 3.29
N ASN A 427 5.76 7.65 2.80
CA ASN A 427 6.01 9.09 2.55
C ASN A 427 5.75 9.96 3.79
N PHE A 428 6.07 9.41 4.96
CA PHE A 428 5.84 10.02 6.25
C PHE A 428 7.17 10.25 6.96
N ASP A 429 7.40 11.49 7.34
CA ASP A 429 8.61 11.93 8.03
C ASP A 429 8.36 11.86 9.55
N LEU A 430 9.30 11.30 10.30
CA LEU A 430 9.21 11.08 11.74
C LEU A 430 8.72 12.31 12.53
N GLU A 431 9.19 13.51 12.19
CA GLU A 431 8.81 14.77 12.85
C GLU A 431 7.32 15.11 12.74
N LYS A 432 6.60 14.49 11.80
CA LYS A 432 5.15 14.67 11.68
C LYS A 432 4.36 13.91 12.74
N LEU A 433 5.00 13.02 13.50
CA LEU A 433 4.43 12.43 14.73
C LEU A 433 4.61 13.32 15.98
N ASP A 434 5.31 14.45 15.87
CA ASP A 434 5.50 15.33 17.02
C ASP A 434 4.15 15.85 17.55
N ASN A 435 4.01 15.88 18.87
CA ASN A 435 2.78 16.36 19.49
C ASN A 435 2.79 17.89 19.57
N LEU A 436 1.68 18.50 19.16
CA LEU A 436 1.48 19.92 19.39
C LEU A 436 1.03 20.19 20.82
N ARG A 437 1.86 20.94 21.54
CA ARG A 437 1.60 21.38 22.93
C ARG A 437 1.14 22.83 22.97
N LYS A 438 0.40 23.18 24.03
CA LYS A 438 0.03 24.57 24.33
C LYS A 438 1.25 25.34 24.85
N SER A 439 1.51 26.52 24.30
CA SER A 439 2.27 27.55 25.01
C SER A 439 1.34 28.22 26.03
N THR A 440 1.53 27.90 27.32
CA THR A 440 0.95 28.60 28.49
C THR A 440 -0.50 29.14 28.31
N GLY A 441 -1.52 28.29 28.44
CA GLY A 441 -2.89 28.72 28.78
C GLY A 441 -4.04 28.51 27.78
N ALA A 442 -3.88 27.80 26.65
CA ALA A 442 -4.98 27.42 25.74
C ALA A 442 -5.33 25.92 25.82
N SER A 443 -6.24 25.39 24.96
CA SER A 443 -7.16 24.28 25.29
C SER A 443 -6.95 22.85 24.72
N VAL A 444 -6.02 22.52 23.79
CA VAL A 444 -5.89 21.11 23.29
C VAL A 444 -4.46 20.52 23.34
N ASP A 445 -4.33 19.30 23.88
CA ASP A 445 -3.16 18.41 23.76
C ASP A 445 -3.48 17.41 22.64
N LEU A 446 -2.74 17.48 21.54
CA LEU A 446 -3.04 16.72 20.31
C LEU A 446 -1.83 15.85 19.94
N GLY A 447 -2.09 14.60 19.59
CA GLY A 447 -1.04 13.66 19.18
C GLY A 447 -1.58 12.58 18.26
N ASN A 448 -0.69 11.68 17.84
CA ASN A 448 -0.96 10.74 16.76
C ASN A 448 -1.10 9.27 17.17
N ILE A 449 -0.77 8.88 18.41
CA ILE A 449 -0.78 7.45 18.81
C ILE A 449 -1.52 7.24 20.13
N LEU A 450 -2.29 6.15 20.18
CA LEU A 450 -3.03 5.66 21.33
C LEU A 450 -2.64 4.19 21.60
N PHE A 451 -2.18 3.87 22.80
CA PHE A 451 -1.75 2.53 23.17
C PHE A 451 -2.87 1.69 23.81
N ASP A 452 -2.58 0.41 24.05
CA ASP A 452 -3.53 -0.53 24.63
C ASP A 452 -4.11 -0.02 25.95
N GLY A 453 -5.43 -0.12 26.11
CA GLY A 453 -6.15 0.35 27.29
C GLY A 453 -6.31 1.87 27.42
N GLN A 454 -5.66 2.70 26.58
CA GLN A 454 -5.82 4.15 26.62
C GLN A 454 -7.12 4.59 25.91
N THR A 455 -7.83 5.57 26.51
CA THR A 455 -9.06 6.17 25.94
C THR A 455 -8.83 7.57 25.38
N SER A 456 -7.72 8.20 25.72
CA SER A 456 -7.29 9.53 25.28
C SER A 456 -5.77 9.53 25.11
N ILE A 457 -5.27 10.39 24.23
CA ILE A 457 -3.83 10.60 24.04
C ILE A 457 -3.38 11.46 25.22
N GLU A 458 -2.75 10.82 26.20
CA GLU A 458 -2.34 11.51 27.45
C GLU A 458 -0.93 12.10 27.38
N ASP A 459 -0.29 12.06 26.20
CA ASP A 459 1.04 12.56 25.81
C ASP A 459 1.90 11.43 25.25
N SER A 460 2.34 11.51 24.01
CA SER A 460 3.26 10.52 23.46
C SER A 460 4.11 11.16 22.37
N PHE A 461 5.43 11.11 22.57
CA PHE A 461 6.51 11.57 21.69
C PHE A 461 6.91 13.04 21.78
N ASP A 462 8.16 13.28 22.14
CA ASP A 462 8.90 14.50 21.79
C ASP A 462 9.82 14.10 20.63
N VAL A 463 9.64 14.69 19.45
CA VAL A 463 10.37 14.27 18.24
C VAL A 463 11.22 15.41 17.71
N PHE A 464 12.52 15.19 17.59
CA PHE A 464 13.43 16.19 17.06
C PHE A 464 13.44 16.11 15.54
N ASP A 465 13.07 17.21 14.87
CA ASP A 465 13.21 17.32 13.42
C ASP A 465 14.69 17.29 12.99
N ALA A 466 14.95 17.03 11.71
CA ALA A 466 16.31 16.92 11.15
C ALA A 466 17.20 18.17 11.29
N ASN A 467 16.66 19.31 11.75
CA ASN A 467 17.41 20.55 12.00
C ASN A 467 17.41 20.95 13.48
N SER A 468 16.78 20.17 14.36
CA SER A 468 16.65 20.48 15.78
C SER A 468 18.02 20.50 16.45
N THR A 469 18.30 21.57 17.19
CA THR A 469 19.50 21.74 18.04
C THR A 469 19.13 21.79 19.52
N GLN A 470 17.92 21.33 19.85
CA GLN A 470 17.40 21.35 21.21
C GLN A 470 18.21 20.40 22.10
N SER A 471 18.42 20.81 23.35
CA SER A 471 19.26 20.09 24.31
C SER A 471 18.54 19.72 25.61
N THR A 472 17.26 20.01 25.70
CA THR A 472 16.42 19.76 26.88
C THR A 472 15.08 19.19 26.45
N VAL A 473 14.64 18.09 27.06
CA VAL A 473 13.32 17.50 26.83
C VAL A 473 12.26 18.27 27.61
N PHE A 474 11.14 18.67 26.99
CA PHE A 474 10.19 19.61 27.60
C PHE A 474 8.96 18.95 28.27
N GLY A 475 8.90 17.62 28.41
CA GLY A 475 7.73 16.94 28.97
C GLY A 475 8.04 15.68 29.78
N LYS A 476 7.42 15.56 30.96
CA LYS A 476 7.58 14.43 31.89
C LYS A 476 7.03 13.12 31.29
N ASN A 477 7.72 12.00 31.53
CA ASN A 477 7.24 10.64 31.23
C ASN A 477 6.95 10.37 29.74
N ARG A 478 7.72 10.99 28.82
CA ARG A 478 7.53 10.83 27.38
C ARG A 478 8.61 9.93 26.79
N VAL A 479 8.24 9.19 25.76
CA VAL A 479 9.20 8.67 24.79
C VAL A 479 9.72 9.86 23.98
N THR A 480 11.02 9.96 23.80
CA THR A 480 11.68 11.03 23.07
C THR A 480 12.49 10.40 21.95
N PHE A 481 12.26 10.83 20.71
CA PHE A 481 13.01 10.39 19.54
C PHE A 481 13.86 11.56 19.05
N LEU A 482 15.19 11.40 19.09
CA LEU A 482 16.11 12.43 18.61
C LEU A 482 16.35 12.29 17.11
N ASN A 483 17.14 13.18 16.49
CA ASN A 483 17.41 13.15 15.05
C ASN A 483 18.76 12.48 14.76
N ASP A 484 19.08 12.20 13.49
CA ASP A 484 20.36 11.58 13.09
C ASP A 484 21.60 12.50 13.23
N LEU A 485 21.51 13.59 14.01
CA LEU A 485 22.63 14.52 14.26
C LEU A 485 23.22 14.25 15.65
N ASN A 486 24.46 14.68 15.87
CA ASN A 486 25.05 14.70 17.20
C ASN A 486 24.22 15.59 18.15
N ASN A 487 23.51 14.98 19.08
CA ASN A 487 22.62 15.61 20.04
C ASN A 487 23.26 15.65 21.43
N ASN A 488 22.88 16.65 22.22
CA ASN A 488 23.32 16.78 23.61
C ASN A 488 22.10 17.07 24.46
N VAL A 489 21.49 16.03 25.00
CA VAL A 489 20.17 16.07 25.62
C VAL A 489 20.26 15.79 27.11
N ASN A 490 19.57 16.64 27.88
CA ASN A 490 19.31 16.39 29.29
C ASN A 490 17.82 16.02 29.45
N GLY A 491 17.58 14.86 30.06
CA GLY A 491 16.29 14.40 30.57
C GLY A 491 15.80 15.24 31.75
N LEU A 492 14.71 14.81 32.39
CA LEU A 492 14.03 15.59 33.41
C LEU A 492 14.36 15.08 34.82
N ASP A 493 14.62 16.01 35.74
CA ASP A 493 15.21 15.73 37.05
C ASP A 493 14.37 14.86 38.03
N ASN A 494 13.22 14.25 37.68
CA ASN A 494 12.44 13.34 38.55
C ASN A 494 11.40 12.47 37.79
N SER A 495 11.61 12.13 36.51
CA SER A 495 10.65 11.31 35.74
C SER A 495 11.31 10.11 35.10
N ASN A 496 10.51 9.06 34.88
CA ASN A 496 10.97 7.87 34.15
C ASN A 496 10.87 8.17 32.65
N ASP A 497 11.98 8.46 32.02
CA ASP A 497 12.07 8.90 30.64
C ASP A 497 12.43 7.73 29.71
N VAL A 498 12.00 7.81 28.45
CA VAL A 498 12.45 6.87 27.40
C VAL A 498 13.04 7.73 26.29
N ILE A 499 14.32 7.59 25.99
CA ILE A 499 15.02 8.42 25.00
C ILE A 499 15.66 7.49 23.97
N SER A 500 15.50 7.81 22.69
CA SER A 500 16.04 7.05 21.58
C SER A 500 16.65 8.00 20.55
N SER A 501 17.97 7.96 20.38
CA SER A 501 18.66 8.97 19.55
C SER A 501 18.78 8.65 18.08
N GLN A 502 18.45 7.41 17.67
CA GLN A 502 18.55 6.92 16.29
C GLN A 502 19.99 6.85 15.78
N GLY A 503 20.62 7.97 15.44
CA GLY A 503 22.02 7.97 15.02
C GLY A 503 22.72 9.32 15.19
N GLY A 504 24.02 9.36 14.94
CA GLY A 504 24.88 10.47 15.34
C GLY A 504 25.69 10.11 16.58
N ASN A 505 26.61 10.98 16.99
CA ASN A 505 27.35 10.80 18.24
C ASN A 505 26.69 11.64 19.33
N ASP A 506 25.88 11.00 20.15
CA ASP A 506 24.96 11.63 21.07
C ASP A 506 25.48 11.66 22.50
N ARG A 507 25.02 12.64 23.26
CA ARG A 507 25.20 12.71 24.70
C ARG A 507 23.84 12.83 25.37
N ILE A 508 23.45 11.82 26.13
CA ILE A 508 22.17 11.79 26.85
C ILE A 508 22.44 11.66 28.35
N ASP A 509 21.75 12.49 29.13
CA ASP A 509 21.79 12.47 30.60
C ASP A 509 20.36 12.37 31.13
N GLY A 510 19.93 11.18 31.58
CA GLY A 510 18.57 10.85 32.02
C GLY A 510 18.13 11.57 33.29
N LYS A 511 19.09 11.96 34.14
CA LYS A 511 18.90 12.67 35.42
C LYS A 511 18.37 11.79 36.54
N SER A 512 17.10 11.89 36.91
CA SER A 512 16.54 11.13 38.03
C SER A 512 15.23 10.51 37.62
N GLY A 513 15.06 9.22 37.89
CA GLY A 513 13.99 8.42 37.32
C GLY A 513 14.48 7.02 37.02
N ASN A 514 13.57 6.14 36.62
CA ASN A 514 13.93 4.83 36.05
C ASN A 514 13.84 4.95 34.52
N ASP A 515 14.95 5.32 33.92
CA ASP A 515 15.04 5.73 32.53
C ASP A 515 15.34 4.56 31.59
N LEU A 516 15.03 4.74 30.32
CA LEU A 516 15.44 3.85 29.24
C LEU A 516 16.12 4.68 28.16
N LEU A 517 17.43 4.55 28.04
CA LEU A 517 18.26 5.33 27.11
C LEU A 517 18.75 4.42 25.99
N ARG A 518 18.51 4.83 24.74
CA ARG A 518 19.02 4.16 23.54
C ARG A 518 19.86 5.14 22.73
N GLY A 519 21.13 4.82 22.52
CA GLY A 519 22.04 5.60 21.68
C GLY A 519 21.67 5.45 20.20
N GLY A 520 21.71 4.22 19.71
CA GLY A 520 21.40 3.94 18.31
C GLY A 520 22.70 3.75 17.53
N ALA A 521 22.93 4.52 16.46
CA ALA A 521 24.12 4.38 15.62
C ALA A 521 25.07 5.58 15.75
N GLY A 522 26.30 5.35 16.18
CA GLY A 522 27.35 6.35 16.37
C GLY A 522 28.04 6.15 17.71
N ASP A 523 29.04 6.97 18.02
CA ASP A 523 29.74 6.85 19.31
C ASP A 523 29.04 7.72 20.36
N ASP A 524 28.20 7.09 21.18
CA ASP A 524 27.29 7.76 22.11
C ASP A 524 27.85 7.86 23.54
N THR A 525 27.29 8.76 24.34
CA THR A 525 27.53 8.87 25.77
C THR A 525 26.21 8.91 26.52
N LEU A 526 25.86 7.81 27.17
CA LEU A 526 24.61 7.65 27.93
C LEU A 526 24.90 7.68 29.43
N ILE A 527 24.19 8.55 30.15
CA ILE A 527 24.24 8.68 31.61
C ILE A 527 22.83 8.46 32.13
N GLY A 528 22.57 7.37 32.84
CA GLY A 528 21.28 7.06 33.46
C GLY A 528 20.94 8.10 34.53
N GLY A 529 21.75 8.14 35.59
CA GLY A 529 21.67 9.14 36.63
C GLY A 529 21.24 8.52 37.96
N SER A 530 20.07 8.87 38.48
CA SER A 530 19.60 8.28 39.74
C SER A 530 18.28 7.57 39.58
N GLY A 531 18.23 6.32 40.02
CA GLY A 531 17.11 5.41 39.82
C GLY A 531 17.61 4.17 39.09
N ASN A 532 16.68 3.28 38.70
CA ASN A 532 17.05 2.02 38.07
C ASN A 532 16.89 2.17 36.56
N ASP A 533 18.01 2.40 35.87
CA ASP A 533 18.03 2.77 34.46
C ASP A 533 18.33 1.58 33.56
N ILE A 534 17.89 1.65 32.30
CA ILE A 534 18.24 0.70 31.24
C ILE A 534 18.99 1.46 30.16
N LEU A 535 20.22 1.07 29.88
CA LEU A 535 21.10 1.70 28.89
C LEU A 535 21.38 0.70 27.76
N ILE A 536 21.06 1.11 26.52
CA ILE A 536 21.37 0.39 25.28
C ILE A 536 22.23 1.35 24.44
N GLY A 537 23.53 1.06 24.30
CA GLY A 537 24.43 1.84 23.45
C GLY A 537 24.00 1.77 21.99
N GLY A 538 24.07 0.57 21.42
CA GLY A 538 23.74 0.32 20.03
C GLY A 538 25.02 0.14 19.22
N ALA A 539 25.00 0.54 17.95
CA ALA A 539 26.13 0.38 17.06
C ALA A 539 27.11 1.57 17.18
N GLY A 540 28.33 1.30 17.59
CA GLY A 540 29.36 2.33 17.80
C GLY A 540 30.19 2.01 19.03
N ASN A 541 31.14 2.87 19.40
CA ASN A 541 31.87 2.70 20.66
C ASN A 541 31.28 3.65 21.71
N ASP A 542 30.37 3.13 22.53
CA ASP A 542 29.60 3.98 23.43
C ASP A 542 30.25 4.10 24.81
N ILE A 543 29.91 5.19 25.52
CA ILE A 543 30.28 5.43 26.91
C ILE A 543 29.02 5.39 27.76
N LEU A 544 28.87 4.35 28.56
CA LEU A 544 27.66 4.09 29.36
C LEU A 544 27.97 4.31 30.85
N THR A 545 27.11 5.05 31.54
CA THR A 545 27.26 5.37 32.97
C THR A 545 25.90 5.20 33.65
N GLY A 546 25.75 4.21 34.53
CA GLY A 546 24.49 3.97 35.24
C GLY A 546 24.24 5.01 36.32
N SER A 547 25.31 5.38 37.03
CA SER A 547 25.35 6.24 38.21
C SER A 547 24.80 5.58 39.48
N SER A 548 23.60 5.88 39.93
CA SER A 548 23.11 5.39 41.23
C SER A 548 21.78 4.68 41.10
N GLY A 549 21.71 3.45 41.59
CA GLY A 549 20.53 2.60 41.50
C GLY A 549 20.93 1.24 40.92
N ASN A 550 19.95 0.41 40.60
CA ASN A 550 20.20 -0.91 40.03
C ASN A 550 20.03 -0.82 38.52
N ASP A 551 21.12 -0.58 37.81
CA ASP A 551 21.08 -0.27 36.38
C ASP A 551 21.27 -1.52 35.52
N GLN A 552 20.73 -1.50 34.31
CA GLN A 552 20.87 -2.58 33.32
C GLN A 552 21.56 -2.05 32.07
N PHE A 553 22.68 -2.66 31.71
CA PHE A 553 23.39 -2.43 30.46
C PHE A 553 23.03 -3.57 29.50
N VAL A 554 22.21 -3.26 28.49
CA VAL A 554 21.57 -4.26 27.64
C VAL A 554 22.21 -4.28 26.26
N TYR A 555 22.55 -5.49 25.79
CA TYR A 555 23.14 -5.72 24.48
C TYR A 555 22.29 -6.66 23.64
N GLN A 556 22.01 -6.26 22.41
CA GLN A 556 20.98 -6.90 21.58
C GLN A 556 21.54 -7.54 20.30
N ALA A 557 22.63 -7.01 19.73
CA ALA A 557 23.19 -7.49 18.48
C ALA A 557 24.73 -7.51 18.47
N LEU A 558 25.34 -8.37 17.63
CA LEU A 558 26.80 -8.45 17.49
C LEU A 558 27.46 -7.15 16.98
N SER A 559 26.67 -6.20 16.49
CA SER A 559 27.12 -4.87 16.08
C SER A 559 27.46 -3.97 17.26
N ASP A 560 27.01 -4.30 18.46
CA ASP A 560 27.07 -3.42 19.64
C ASP A 560 28.43 -3.56 20.36
N ILE A 561 29.51 -3.50 19.58
CA ILE A 561 30.89 -3.75 20.02
C ILE A 561 31.67 -2.47 20.31
N GLY A 562 32.50 -2.50 21.35
CA GLY A 562 33.50 -1.45 21.60
C GLY A 562 33.16 -0.52 22.76
N ASP A 563 32.03 -0.78 23.43
CA ASP A 563 31.52 0.06 24.50
C ASP A 563 32.42 0.08 25.74
N THR A 564 32.22 1.13 26.53
CA THR A 564 32.84 1.34 27.82
C THR A 564 31.79 1.70 28.88
N ILE A 565 31.58 0.79 29.83
CA ILE A 565 30.77 1.07 31.02
C ILE A 565 31.69 1.68 32.09
N THR A 566 31.35 2.87 32.59
CA THR A 566 32.29 3.67 33.40
C THR A 566 32.24 3.39 34.91
N ASP A 567 31.13 2.85 35.42
CA ASP A 567 30.85 2.80 36.87
C ASP A 567 30.12 1.53 37.35
N PHE A 568 30.13 0.45 36.57
CA PHE A 568 29.43 -0.81 36.89
C PHE A 568 29.64 -1.28 38.35
N ASN A 569 28.56 -1.41 39.10
CA ASN A 569 28.52 -1.87 40.47
C ASN A 569 28.01 -3.31 40.58
N GLN A 570 28.90 -4.22 41.00
CA GLN A 570 28.62 -5.65 41.08
C GLN A 570 27.37 -6.04 41.91
N SER A 571 26.96 -5.20 42.87
CA SER A 571 25.85 -5.51 43.80
C SER A 571 24.52 -4.88 43.40
N GLU A 572 24.54 -3.96 42.45
CA GLU A 572 23.38 -3.16 42.05
C GLU A 572 23.07 -3.40 40.56
N ASP A 573 24.10 -3.37 39.71
CA ASP A 573 23.97 -3.37 38.26
C ASP A 573 23.96 -4.75 37.62
N GLN A 574 23.43 -4.79 36.40
CA GLN A 574 23.29 -5.97 35.58
C GLN A 574 23.79 -5.72 34.17
N LEU A 575 24.58 -6.66 33.66
CA LEU A 575 24.93 -6.75 32.25
C LEU A 575 24.00 -7.78 31.60
N ASP A 576 23.08 -7.34 30.76
CA ASP A 576 22.12 -8.21 30.09
C ASP A 576 22.53 -8.48 28.64
N LEU A 577 22.88 -9.74 28.37
CA LEU A 577 23.27 -10.26 27.06
C LEU A 577 22.21 -11.24 26.53
N SER A 578 21.04 -11.35 27.18
CA SER A 578 20.04 -12.39 26.87
C SER A 578 19.52 -12.28 25.43
N ASP A 579 19.32 -11.05 24.94
CA ASP A 579 18.85 -10.80 23.57
C ASP A 579 19.95 -11.12 22.54
N LEU A 580 21.19 -10.72 22.83
CA LEU A 580 22.36 -11.07 22.03
C LEU A 580 22.51 -12.60 21.90
N PHE A 581 22.47 -13.34 23.01
CA PHE A 581 22.62 -14.81 22.97
C PHE A 581 21.43 -15.52 22.32
N ARG A 582 20.21 -14.98 22.43
CA ARG A 582 19.04 -15.50 21.70
C ARG A 582 19.22 -15.37 20.19
N SER A 583 19.81 -14.28 19.73
CA SER A 583 20.14 -14.10 18.30
C SER A 583 21.17 -15.12 17.80
N LEU A 584 22.07 -15.57 18.69
CA LEU A 584 23.06 -16.61 18.38
C LEU A 584 22.47 -18.02 18.41
N ASP A 585 21.49 -18.32 19.28
CA ASP A 585 20.88 -19.66 19.39
C ASP A 585 20.02 -20.03 18.15
N ASP A 586 19.40 -19.04 17.49
CA ASP A 586 18.71 -19.23 16.20
C ASP A 586 19.66 -19.69 15.06
N SER A 587 20.98 -19.60 15.27
CA SER A 587 22.01 -20.12 14.36
C SER A 587 22.44 -21.57 14.65
N GLY A 588 21.87 -22.22 15.67
CA GLY A 588 22.02 -23.65 15.95
C GLY A 588 23.32 -24.04 16.68
N ILE A 589 23.80 -23.19 17.57
CA ILE A 589 25.14 -23.28 18.16
C ILE A 589 25.10 -23.73 19.65
N PRO A 590 25.89 -24.73 20.11
CA PRO A 590 25.75 -25.31 21.46
C PRO A 590 26.62 -24.66 22.57
N GLY A 591 25.97 -23.97 23.53
CA GLY A 591 26.37 -23.83 24.95
C GLY A 591 27.23 -22.61 25.35
N ILE A 592 26.65 -21.70 26.15
CA ILE A 592 27.19 -20.38 26.61
C ILE A 592 28.67 -20.33 27.02
N ASN A 593 29.21 -21.34 27.72
CA ASN A 593 30.57 -21.30 28.29
C ASN A 593 31.72 -21.33 27.26
N GLN A 594 31.42 -21.55 25.97
CA GLN A 594 32.41 -21.47 24.89
C GLN A 594 32.43 -20.10 24.19
N TYR A 595 31.48 -19.21 24.52
CA TYR A 595 31.21 -17.98 23.78
C TYR A 595 31.50 -16.72 24.58
N LEU A 596 31.57 -16.78 25.91
CA LEU A 596 31.73 -15.62 26.79
C LEU A 596 32.92 -15.77 27.71
N GLN A 597 33.81 -14.77 27.74
CA GLN A 597 34.88 -14.68 28.71
C GLN A 597 35.04 -13.27 29.29
N PHE A 598 35.54 -13.20 30.52
CA PHE A 598 35.87 -11.95 31.21
C PHE A 598 37.38 -11.86 31.40
N VAL A 599 38.02 -10.89 30.75
CA VAL A 599 39.48 -10.74 30.73
C VAL A 599 39.87 -9.47 31.46
N GLN A 600 40.65 -9.60 32.53
CA GLN A 600 41.20 -8.43 33.22
C GLN A 600 42.25 -7.75 32.34
N SER A 601 42.09 -6.44 32.11
CA SER A 601 43.03 -5.59 31.36
C SER A 601 43.34 -4.33 32.16
N GLY A 602 44.49 -4.32 32.85
CA GLY A 602 44.83 -3.26 33.79
C GLY A 602 43.81 -3.19 34.93
N THR A 603 43.24 -2.01 35.17
CA THR A 603 42.17 -1.81 36.16
C THR A 603 40.78 -2.15 35.63
N SER A 604 40.61 -2.37 34.33
CA SER A 604 39.32 -2.62 33.68
C SER A 604 39.12 -4.11 33.35
N THR A 605 37.87 -4.51 33.13
CA THR A 605 37.50 -5.85 32.67
C THR A 605 36.97 -5.77 31.24
N GLN A 606 37.47 -6.61 30.35
CA GLN A 606 36.94 -6.78 28.99
C GLN A 606 35.99 -7.99 28.98
N VAL A 607 34.75 -7.76 28.58
CA VAL A 607 33.79 -8.82 28.26
C VAL A 607 33.98 -9.14 26.80
N GLN A 608 34.37 -10.38 26.51
CA GLN A 608 34.68 -10.81 25.16
C GLN A 608 33.77 -11.94 24.74
N ILE A 609 33.32 -11.87 23.49
CA ILE A 609 32.44 -12.87 22.89
C ILE A 609 33.14 -13.51 21.69
N ASP A 610 33.04 -14.84 21.56
CA ASP A 610 33.41 -15.60 20.36
C ASP A 610 32.13 -15.95 19.58
N PRO A 611 31.76 -15.22 18.51
CA PRO A 611 30.48 -15.43 17.83
C PRO A 611 30.39 -16.75 17.06
N ASP A 612 31.52 -17.36 16.68
CA ASP A 612 31.55 -18.58 15.86
C ASP A 612 31.75 -19.85 16.71
N GLY A 613 32.22 -19.70 17.95
CA GLY A 613 32.35 -20.78 18.91
C GLY A 613 33.42 -21.81 18.57
N PHE A 614 34.32 -21.49 17.64
CA PHE A 614 35.40 -22.40 17.24
C PHE A 614 36.66 -22.27 18.13
N GLY A 615 36.65 -21.38 19.14
CA GLY A 615 37.47 -21.51 20.34
C GLY A 615 38.97 -21.22 20.17
N GLY A 616 39.33 -20.23 19.35
CA GLY A 616 40.68 -19.70 19.23
C GLY A 616 40.89 -18.42 20.05
N ILE A 617 42.11 -18.16 20.55
CA ILE A 617 42.43 -16.88 21.21
C ILE A 617 42.29 -15.69 20.24
N GLU A 618 42.23 -15.95 18.92
CA GLU A 618 41.99 -14.95 17.87
C GLU A 618 40.53 -14.91 17.35
N SER A 619 39.57 -15.59 18.01
CA SER A 619 38.13 -15.53 17.67
C SER A 619 37.28 -14.71 18.68
N PHE A 620 37.84 -14.34 19.84
CA PHE A 620 37.14 -13.51 20.82
C PHE A 620 37.29 -12.01 20.54
N ASN A 621 36.16 -11.32 20.37
CA ASN A 621 36.11 -9.88 20.23
C ASN A 621 35.71 -9.22 21.54
N THR A 622 36.42 -8.16 21.94
CA THR A 622 35.99 -7.33 23.07
C THR A 622 34.72 -6.61 22.67
N PHE A 623 33.67 -6.89 23.43
CA PHE A 623 32.33 -6.40 23.18
C PHE A 623 32.06 -5.18 24.05
N VAL A 624 32.34 -5.29 25.35
CA VAL A 624 32.26 -4.16 26.28
C VAL A 624 33.43 -4.18 27.26
N THR A 625 33.90 -3.00 27.63
CA THR A 625 34.91 -2.79 28.67
C THR A 625 34.27 -2.16 29.91
N LEU A 626 34.32 -2.85 31.05
CA LEU A 626 33.92 -2.30 32.35
C LEU A 626 35.13 -1.63 32.99
N ASN A 627 35.10 -0.30 33.07
CA ASN A 627 36.20 0.48 33.60
C ASN A 627 36.34 0.34 35.12
N ASN A 628 37.59 0.24 35.58
CA ASN A 628 37.93 0.10 37.01
C ASN A 628 37.19 -1.05 37.72
N PHE A 629 36.80 -2.09 36.96
CA PHE A 629 36.10 -3.25 37.46
C PHE A 629 36.99 -4.50 37.45
N THR A 630 36.84 -5.34 38.47
CA THR A 630 37.61 -6.60 38.61
C THR A 630 36.84 -7.79 38.04
N ALA A 631 37.44 -8.53 37.11
CA ALA A 631 36.76 -9.55 36.31
C ALA A 631 36.10 -10.66 37.14
N THR A 632 36.69 -11.05 38.27
CA THR A 632 36.15 -12.09 39.16
C THR A 632 34.82 -11.75 39.81
N ASN A 633 34.40 -10.49 39.71
CA ASN A 633 33.15 -9.99 40.25
C ASN A 633 31.98 -10.10 39.25
N LEU A 634 32.24 -10.44 37.99
CA LEU A 634 31.20 -10.80 37.02
C LEU A 634 30.81 -12.26 37.19
N VAL A 635 29.53 -12.49 37.48
CA VAL A 635 28.96 -13.82 37.74
C VAL A 635 27.68 -13.99 36.94
N VAL A 636 27.74 -14.92 35.98
CA VAL A 636 26.58 -15.34 35.18
C VAL A 636 25.45 -15.85 36.07
N GLY A 637 24.24 -15.36 35.81
CA GLY A 637 23.04 -15.61 36.61
C GLY A 637 22.91 -14.77 37.87
N THR A 638 23.84 -13.83 38.12
CA THR A 638 23.76 -12.86 39.23
C THR A 638 23.74 -11.43 38.70
N ASN A 639 24.85 -10.96 38.14
CA ASN A 639 25.00 -9.62 37.56
C ASN A 639 25.36 -9.66 36.07
N VAL A 640 25.40 -10.86 35.49
CA VAL A 640 25.45 -11.07 34.04
C VAL A 640 24.31 -12.01 33.64
N PHE A 641 23.47 -11.62 32.70
CA PHE A 641 22.35 -12.41 32.17
C PHE A 641 22.63 -12.78 30.71
N VAL A 642 22.31 -14.01 30.33
CA VAL A 642 22.66 -14.66 29.06
C VAL A 642 21.56 -15.60 28.62
#